data_AF-A0A257SNT9-F1
#
_entry.id   AF-A0A257SNT9-F1
#
_cell.length_a   1.000
_cell.length_b   1.000
_cell.length_c   1.000
_cell.angle_alpha   90.00
_cell.angle_beta   90.00
_cell.angle_gamma   90.00
#
_symmetry.space_group_name_H-M   'P 1'
#
loop_
_entity.id
_entity.type
_entity.pdbx_description
1 polymer ?
#
loop_
_entity_poly.entity_id
_entity_poly.type
_entity_poly.pdbx_seq_one_letter_code
_entity_poly.pdbx_strand_id
1 'polypeptide(L)'
;MRNQLRYIIAAVVVVVGIVVIVATQGSSKKSASSTTTTAAAAKPAAAVAPLSGLPDPTGVARKRPALVIKIEDDTNSLPQWGVDQADVVYEEIINGGIPRLAAVFNQNAPARVGPIRSVRPTDTQIVFPIGGIFAYSGGAPYAIASISTAPVKQVDESSAGAAMFRDPSRSAPYNLFGNAAQLFALGGGAPALQRREHRVLHPVDAVPHQQVEHLLDRLVRTGPGATRRGDHAFHAGVPRDRNRHLFVSQQADMLCRAPDGPIRASGASGPASAPHLRHPPRPPVFLNTLIAVLTLSAARPARAADRPGGEGLPPADPAAVGMSADRLAEINEAVIRGVRAGAFPGASVFVGRQGYAVVDEGFGHLTWSRTSPRVVPDRTIYDLASLTKVIATTTAIMVLYDEGKVRLDDPVYKYLPAFSGGLKDRVTVRMLLEHRSGLPAGRELWRTARSPAQARAQVLATHLYSRPGARYVYSDLGADVLGFIVEAASGETLDRFVEEHVFQPLGMHDTEFRPDRALDDRIAPTAPWSRRGYPLQGQVNDDNAEALGGVAGHAGLFSTASDLAIFAQMMLNGGEYDGVRIVADSTVKRFTTRAPHAGTRALGWDTCDGEGGCGDYMGADAYGHTGFTGTSIWIDPDRQMFVILLTNRVYDPHIRHSMKAIADVRADLADASVLSVDDAADGGALVAPTSWRTERQLGWNRVVRRWHHRVVRKAASAKKAAKPRARAKKSGA
;
A
#
# COMPACT_ATOMS: atom_id res chain seq x y z
N MET A 1 38.74 -40.68 45.44
CA MET A 1 39.01 -39.36 44.81
C MET A 1 40.42 -39.17 44.21
N ARG A 2 41.43 -40.02 44.48
CA ARG A 2 42.79 -39.84 43.89
C ARG A 2 42.96 -40.26 42.42
N ASN A 3 42.09 -41.10 41.87
CA ASN A 3 42.22 -41.56 40.48
C ASN A 3 41.54 -40.63 39.46
N GLN A 4 40.45 -39.95 39.82
CA GLN A 4 39.76 -39.00 38.94
C GLN A 4 40.61 -37.73 38.67
N LEU A 5 41.38 -37.28 39.66
CA LEU A 5 42.27 -36.11 39.52
C LEU A 5 43.45 -36.38 38.55
N ARG A 6 43.90 -37.63 38.44
CA ARG A 6 44.99 -38.02 37.52
C ARG A 6 44.56 -37.98 36.05
N TYR A 7 43.31 -38.34 35.76
CA TYR A 7 42.77 -38.28 34.40
C TYR A 7 42.53 -36.84 33.92
N ILE A 8 42.09 -35.95 34.83
CA ILE A 8 41.88 -34.53 34.51
C ILE A 8 43.23 -33.83 34.24
N ILE A 9 44.26 -34.12 35.05
CA ILE A 9 45.60 -33.55 34.84
C ILE A 9 46.23 -34.08 33.53
N ALA A 10 46.06 -35.37 33.22
CA ALA A 10 46.55 -35.93 31.96
C ALA A 10 45.87 -35.33 30.73
N ALA A 11 44.55 -35.10 30.79
CA ALA A 11 43.79 -34.48 29.69
C ALA A 11 44.21 -33.02 29.45
N VAL A 12 44.46 -32.25 30.51
CA VAL A 12 44.90 -30.85 30.41
C VAL A 12 46.32 -30.74 29.83
N VAL A 13 47.23 -31.66 30.17
CA VAL A 13 48.60 -31.69 29.63
C VAL A 13 48.61 -32.03 28.13
N VAL A 14 47.73 -32.91 27.66
CA VAL A 14 47.61 -33.26 26.23
C VAL A 14 47.04 -32.09 25.42
N VAL A 15 46.04 -31.37 25.94
CA VAL A 15 45.44 -30.22 25.24
C VAL A 15 46.41 -29.03 25.17
N VAL A 16 47.18 -28.77 26.23
CA VAL A 16 48.21 -27.71 26.22
C VAL A 16 49.39 -28.08 25.31
N GLY A 17 49.76 -29.36 25.22
CA GLY A 17 50.81 -29.83 24.31
C GLY A 17 50.46 -29.66 22.82
N ILE A 18 49.20 -29.87 22.43
CA ILE A 18 48.76 -29.73 21.03
C ILE A 18 48.71 -28.25 20.60
N VAL A 19 48.34 -27.34 21.50
CA VAL A 19 48.31 -25.90 21.21
C VAL A 19 49.72 -25.31 21.03
N VAL A 20 50.73 -25.86 21.71
CA VAL A 20 52.13 -25.42 21.56
C VAL A 20 52.78 -25.92 20.27
N ILE A 21 52.42 -27.12 19.79
CA ILE A 21 52.99 -27.68 18.54
C ILE A 21 52.47 -26.96 17.28
N VAL A 22 51.24 -26.42 17.32
CA VAL A 22 50.67 -25.65 16.19
C VAL A 22 51.22 -24.22 16.13
N ALA A 23 51.74 -23.69 17.24
CA ALA A 23 52.25 -22.31 17.33
C ALA A 23 53.74 -22.14 16.97
N THR A 24 54.50 -23.22 16.73
CA THR A 24 55.97 -23.12 16.53
C THR A 24 56.50 -23.62 15.18
N GLN A 25 55.66 -23.91 14.17
CA GLN A 25 56.15 -24.19 12.82
C GLN A 25 56.24 -22.91 11.97
N GLY A 26 57.21 -22.07 12.35
CA GLY A 26 57.69 -20.96 11.55
C GLY A 26 58.68 -21.43 10.47
N SER A 27 58.36 -21.07 9.23
CA SER A 27 59.27 -20.65 8.14
C SER A 27 60.66 -21.30 8.06
N SER A 28 60.85 -22.22 7.12
CA SER A 28 62.17 -22.52 6.55
C SER A 28 62.15 -22.33 5.03
N LYS A 29 62.94 -21.37 4.57
CA LYS A 29 63.27 -21.08 3.17
C LYS A 29 63.77 -22.33 2.44
N LYS A 30 63.22 -22.63 1.26
CA LYS A 30 63.91 -23.37 0.21
C LYS A 30 63.78 -22.64 -1.13
N SER A 31 64.96 -22.33 -1.67
CA SER A 31 65.22 -21.79 -3.00
C SER A 31 64.71 -22.74 -4.08
N ALA A 32 63.96 -22.22 -5.04
CA ALA A 32 63.69 -22.89 -6.31
C ALA A 32 63.71 -21.85 -7.46
N SER A 33 64.61 -22.14 -8.39
CA SER A 33 64.89 -21.59 -9.71
C SER A 33 63.83 -20.67 -10.36
N SER A 34 64.32 -19.53 -10.83
CA SER A 34 63.67 -18.58 -11.72
C SER A 34 63.37 -19.19 -13.10
N THR A 35 62.12 -19.07 -13.54
CA THR A 35 61.78 -19.03 -14.97
C THR A 35 61.11 -17.69 -15.23
N THR A 36 61.85 -16.80 -15.88
CA THR A 36 61.43 -15.46 -16.27
C THR A 36 60.27 -15.55 -17.26
N THR A 37 59.06 -15.17 -16.85
CA THR A 37 58.01 -14.75 -17.79
C THR A 37 57.83 -13.26 -17.61
N THR A 38 58.29 -12.50 -18.59
CA THR A 38 58.16 -11.05 -18.66
C THR A 38 56.68 -10.68 -18.75
N ALA A 39 56.05 -10.41 -17.60
CA ALA A 39 54.72 -9.81 -17.57
C ALA A 39 54.84 -8.35 -18.03
N ALA A 40 54.30 -8.07 -19.22
CA ALA A 40 54.13 -6.71 -19.70
C ALA A 40 53.39 -5.88 -18.64
N ALA A 41 53.93 -4.70 -18.32
CA ALA A 41 53.31 -3.77 -17.38
C ALA A 41 51.87 -3.49 -17.83
N ALA A 42 50.90 -3.88 -17.00
CA ALA A 42 49.50 -3.61 -17.24
C ALA A 42 49.29 -2.09 -17.35
N LYS A 43 48.81 -1.65 -18.51
CA LYS A 43 48.37 -0.27 -18.74
C LYS A 43 47.41 0.12 -17.59
N PRO A 44 47.61 1.28 -16.91
CA PRO A 44 46.73 1.67 -15.82
C PRO A 44 45.28 1.65 -16.32
N ALA A 45 44.42 0.93 -15.59
CA ALA A 45 43.01 0.83 -15.91
C ALA A 45 42.44 2.26 -16.07
N ALA A 46 41.77 2.52 -17.19
CA ALA A 46 41.14 3.81 -17.42
C ALA A 46 40.25 4.17 -16.23
N ALA A 47 40.35 5.42 -15.76
CA ALA A 47 39.49 5.88 -14.68
C ALA A 47 38.01 5.69 -15.09
N VAL A 48 37.21 5.13 -14.20
CA VAL A 48 35.76 4.97 -14.38
C VAL A 48 35.00 5.85 -13.42
N ALA A 49 33.83 6.32 -13.86
CA ALA A 49 32.91 7.09 -13.05
C ALA A 49 32.30 6.20 -11.94
N PRO A 50 32.21 6.72 -10.71
CA PRO A 50 31.79 5.94 -9.55
C PRO A 50 30.31 5.53 -9.59
N LEU A 51 29.45 6.26 -10.30
CA LEU A 51 28.02 5.99 -10.36
C LEU A 51 27.61 5.08 -11.52
N SER A 52 28.14 5.33 -12.72
CA SER A 52 27.75 4.62 -13.94
C SER A 52 28.66 3.44 -14.28
N GLY A 53 29.89 3.41 -13.73
CA GLY A 53 30.92 2.47 -14.13
C GLY A 53 31.49 2.72 -15.54
N LEU A 54 31.06 3.79 -16.21
CA LEU A 54 31.51 4.15 -17.56
C LEU A 54 32.91 4.78 -17.53
N PRO A 55 33.65 4.75 -18.66
CA PRO A 55 34.93 5.44 -18.77
C PRO A 55 34.81 6.93 -18.43
N ASP A 56 35.68 7.41 -17.53
CA ASP A 56 35.81 8.79 -17.09
C ASP A 56 37.22 9.32 -17.42
N PRO A 57 37.52 9.56 -18.72
CA PRO A 57 38.87 9.91 -19.16
C PRO A 57 39.36 11.25 -18.59
N THR A 58 38.46 12.15 -18.20
CA THR A 58 38.79 13.45 -17.59
C THR A 58 38.89 13.39 -16.05
N GLY A 59 38.41 12.29 -15.45
CA GLY A 59 38.30 12.13 -14.01
C GLY A 59 37.30 13.09 -13.36
N VAL A 60 36.40 13.70 -14.14
CA VAL A 60 35.53 14.79 -13.67
C VAL A 60 34.52 14.28 -12.65
N ALA A 61 34.05 13.04 -12.80
CA ALA A 61 33.02 12.44 -11.93
C ALA A 61 33.49 12.34 -10.47
N ARG A 62 34.80 12.17 -10.26
CA ARG A 62 35.43 12.10 -8.93
C ARG A 62 35.76 13.46 -8.33
N LYS A 63 35.67 14.53 -9.12
CA LYS A 63 36.05 15.89 -8.72
C LYS A 63 34.85 16.78 -8.38
N ARG A 64 33.62 16.29 -8.57
CA ARG A 64 32.39 17.05 -8.29
C ARG A 64 31.29 16.17 -7.70
N PRO A 65 30.32 16.75 -6.98
CA PRO A 65 29.18 16.00 -6.46
C PRO A 65 28.33 15.41 -7.59
N ALA A 66 27.47 14.43 -7.25
CA ALA A 66 26.37 14.06 -8.11
C ALA A 66 25.32 15.17 -8.15
N LEU A 67 24.64 15.33 -9.29
CA LEU A 67 23.50 16.20 -9.47
C LEU A 67 22.31 15.36 -9.89
N VAL A 68 21.32 15.24 -9.01
CA VAL A 68 20.04 14.58 -9.30
C VAL A 68 19.04 15.65 -9.69
N ILE A 69 18.35 15.47 -10.83
CA ILE A 69 17.33 16.40 -11.32
C ILE A 69 16.02 15.64 -11.48
N LYS A 70 14.94 16.16 -10.88
CA LYS A 70 13.60 15.58 -10.99
C LYS A 70 12.95 16.01 -12.31
N ILE A 71 12.59 15.05 -13.16
CA ILE A 71 12.07 15.26 -14.52
C ILE A 71 10.65 14.67 -14.65
N GLU A 72 9.77 15.35 -15.39
CA GLU A 72 8.45 14.80 -15.75
C GLU A 72 8.55 13.68 -16.78
N ASP A 73 7.70 12.66 -16.66
CA ASP A 73 7.60 11.56 -17.63
C ASP A 73 6.16 11.29 -18.09
N ASP A 74 5.38 12.36 -18.24
CA ASP A 74 4.05 12.27 -18.84
C ASP A 74 4.09 12.67 -20.33
N THR A 75 3.14 12.16 -21.12
CA THR A 75 3.06 12.38 -22.58
C THR A 75 3.01 13.85 -22.99
N ASN A 76 2.44 14.73 -22.16
CA ASN A 76 2.39 16.17 -22.40
C ASN A 76 3.73 16.88 -22.12
N SER A 77 4.64 16.20 -21.41
CA SER A 77 5.98 16.70 -21.11
C SER A 77 7.00 16.39 -22.20
N LEU A 78 6.64 15.57 -23.19
CA LEU A 78 7.52 15.19 -24.30
C LEU A 78 7.82 16.36 -25.26
N PRO A 79 9.02 16.36 -25.87
CA PRO A 79 10.15 15.51 -25.50
C PRO A 79 10.78 15.97 -24.17
N GLN A 80 11.50 15.07 -23.48
CA GLN A 80 12.45 15.50 -22.45
C GLN A 80 13.78 15.88 -23.09
N TRP A 81 14.52 16.79 -22.45
CA TRP A 81 15.84 17.23 -22.90
C TRP A 81 16.91 16.86 -21.89
N GLY A 82 18.10 16.49 -22.37
CA GLY A 82 19.29 16.28 -21.55
C GLY A 82 19.30 14.99 -20.72
N VAL A 83 18.21 14.20 -20.73
CA VAL A 83 18.10 12.92 -20.03
C VAL A 83 19.01 11.86 -20.65
N ASP A 84 19.20 11.92 -21.97
CA ASP A 84 20.14 11.11 -22.76
C ASP A 84 21.60 11.29 -22.34
N GLN A 85 21.93 12.39 -21.67
CA GLN A 85 23.25 12.69 -21.15
C GLN A 85 23.42 12.33 -19.67
N ALA A 86 22.39 11.77 -19.02
CA ALA A 86 22.49 11.35 -17.63
C ALA A 86 23.39 10.13 -17.49
N ASP A 87 24.16 10.08 -16.40
CA ASP A 87 24.98 8.92 -16.03
C ASP A 87 24.13 7.74 -15.59
N VAL A 88 23.03 8.04 -14.89
CA VAL A 88 22.00 7.09 -14.46
C VAL A 88 20.65 7.77 -14.52
N VAL A 89 19.63 7.08 -15.00
CA VAL A 89 18.24 7.53 -14.94
C VAL A 89 17.45 6.51 -14.13
N TYR A 90 16.78 6.98 -13.08
CA TYR A 90 15.81 6.19 -12.33
C TYR A 90 14.40 6.54 -12.80
N GLU A 91 13.59 5.53 -13.09
CA GLU A 91 12.14 5.70 -13.25
C GLU A 91 11.47 5.52 -11.88
N GLU A 92 10.68 6.50 -11.48
CA GLU A 92 9.93 6.51 -10.23
C GLU A 92 8.43 6.56 -10.51
N ILE A 93 7.70 5.60 -9.96
CA ILE A 93 6.24 5.68 -9.92
C ILE A 93 5.84 6.58 -8.75
N ILE A 94 5.25 7.73 -9.05
CA ILE A 94 4.75 8.67 -8.05
C ILE A 94 3.23 8.52 -7.84
N ASN A 95 2.70 9.21 -6.82
CA ASN A 95 1.26 9.19 -6.49
C ASN A 95 0.37 9.31 -7.74
N GLY A 96 -0.55 8.36 -7.92
CA GLY A 96 -1.43 8.29 -9.08
C GLY A 96 -0.91 7.40 -10.23
N GLY A 97 0.20 6.70 -10.05
CA GLY A 97 0.73 5.75 -11.04
C GLY A 97 1.41 6.41 -12.24
N ILE A 98 1.75 7.69 -12.12
CA ILE A 98 2.43 8.47 -13.17
C ILE A 98 3.95 8.27 -12.99
N PRO A 99 4.69 7.87 -14.04
CA PRO A 99 6.14 7.80 -13.95
C PRO A 99 6.75 9.20 -13.92
N ARG A 100 7.88 9.34 -13.23
CA ARG A 100 8.78 10.48 -13.27
C ARG A 100 10.21 9.99 -13.30
N LEU A 101 11.12 10.78 -13.85
CA LEU A 101 12.52 10.40 -13.88
C LEU A 101 13.31 11.17 -12.81
N ALA A 102 14.27 10.50 -12.19
CA ALA A 102 15.39 11.15 -11.51
C ALA A 102 16.64 10.94 -12.36
N ALA A 103 17.04 11.98 -13.10
CA ALA A 103 18.22 11.97 -13.95
C ALA A 103 19.44 12.39 -13.11
N VAL A 104 20.44 11.52 -13.04
CA VAL A 104 21.66 11.71 -12.24
C VAL A 104 22.83 12.05 -13.14
N PHE A 105 23.49 13.16 -12.86
CA PHE A 105 24.63 13.67 -13.60
C PHE A 105 25.86 13.72 -12.69
N ASN A 106 26.98 13.24 -13.20
CA ASN A 106 28.28 13.26 -12.56
C ASN A 106 29.41 13.37 -13.59
N GLN A 107 29.28 12.80 -14.80
CA GLN A 107 30.23 13.00 -15.92
C GLN A 107 29.82 14.14 -16.85
N ASN A 108 28.53 14.25 -17.15
CA ASN A 108 28.01 15.21 -18.12
C ASN A 108 27.37 16.43 -17.46
N ALA A 109 27.19 17.50 -18.23
CA ALA A 109 26.54 18.72 -17.76
C ALA A 109 25.75 19.36 -18.91
N PRO A 110 24.56 18.81 -19.26
CA PRO A 110 23.75 19.36 -20.34
C PRO A 110 23.39 20.83 -20.09
N ALA A 111 23.49 21.65 -21.14
CA ALA A 111 23.10 23.06 -21.08
C ALA A 111 21.59 23.26 -20.87
N ARG A 112 20.79 22.22 -21.18
CA ARG A 112 19.34 22.19 -21.04
C ARG A 112 18.88 20.79 -20.61
N VAL A 113 18.20 20.71 -19.48
CA VAL A 113 17.61 19.47 -18.95
C VAL A 113 16.26 19.71 -18.31
N GLY A 114 15.26 18.88 -18.61
CA GLY A 114 13.87 19.08 -18.17
C GLY A 114 12.84 18.36 -19.04
N PRO A 115 11.53 18.51 -18.75
CA PRO A 115 10.98 19.48 -17.79
C PRO A 115 11.20 19.11 -16.33
N ILE A 116 11.69 20.06 -15.52
CA ILE A 116 11.92 19.88 -14.10
C ILE A 116 10.59 19.88 -13.34
N ARG A 117 10.45 18.98 -12.37
CA ARG A 117 9.20 18.79 -11.61
C ARG A 117 9.39 18.80 -10.10
N SER A 118 8.24 18.83 -9.43
CA SER A 118 8.17 18.92 -7.99
C SER A 118 8.64 17.66 -7.29
N VAL A 119 9.32 17.84 -6.15
CA VAL A 119 9.74 16.76 -5.25
C VAL A 119 8.55 15.96 -4.71
N ARG A 120 8.82 14.71 -4.34
CA ARG A 120 7.95 13.69 -3.76
C ARG A 120 8.71 12.95 -2.65
N PRO A 121 8.01 12.38 -1.66
CA PRO A 121 8.66 11.56 -0.64
C PRO A 121 9.46 10.37 -1.19
N THR A 122 9.09 9.86 -2.36
CA THR A 122 9.81 8.78 -3.05
C THR A 122 11.22 9.17 -3.49
N ASP A 123 11.48 10.46 -3.75
CA ASP A 123 12.79 10.95 -4.18
C ASP A 123 13.89 10.64 -3.15
N THR A 124 13.53 10.58 -1.87
CA THR A 124 14.46 10.25 -0.77
C THR A 124 15.18 8.93 -0.99
N GLN A 125 14.55 7.97 -1.69
CA GLN A 125 15.08 6.63 -1.93
C GLN A 125 16.27 6.63 -2.91
N ILE A 126 16.30 7.61 -3.81
CA ILE A 126 17.36 7.79 -4.81
C ILE A 126 18.37 8.82 -4.33
N VAL A 127 17.87 9.93 -3.76
CA VAL A 127 18.69 11.07 -3.40
C VAL A 127 19.52 10.82 -2.14
N PHE A 128 19.00 10.12 -1.12
CA PHE A 128 19.73 9.90 0.13
C PHE A 128 21.00 9.04 -0.05
N PRO A 129 20.96 7.92 -0.81
CA PRO A 129 22.16 7.12 -1.04
C PRO A 129 23.19 7.80 -1.94
N ILE A 130 22.75 8.68 -2.86
CA ILE A 130 23.61 9.35 -3.84
C ILE A 130 24.31 10.57 -3.24
N GLY A 131 23.61 11.35 -2.41
CA GLY A 131 24.15 12.60 -1.89
C GLY A 131 24.25 13.70 -2.95
N GLY A 132 25.06 14.73 -2.70
CA GLY A 132 25.38 15.75 -3.70
C GLY A 132 24.35 16.87 -3.79
N ILE A 133 23.79 17.11 -4.98
CA ILE A 133 22.86 18.19 -5.29
C ILE A 133 21.54 17.58 -5.77
N PHE A 134 20.42 18.10 -5.30
CA PHE A 134 19.09 17.70 -5.76
C PHE A 134 18.28 18.91 -6.25
N ALA A 135 17.94 18.88 -7.54
CA ALA A 135 17.28 19.97 -8.24
C ALA A 135 15.82 19.62 -8.60
N TYR A 136 14.87 20.45 -8.19
CA TYR A 136 13.43 20.21 -8.38
C TYR A 136 12.64 21.54 -8.46
N SER A 137 11.37 21.51 -8.87
CA SER A 137 10.59 22.73 -9.15
C SER A 137 9.85 23.33 -7.94
N GLY A 138 10.14 22.90 -6.71
CA GLY A 138 9.29 23.06 -5.52
C GLY A 138 8.53 21.78 -5.11
N GLY A 139 7.59 21.86 -4.16
CA GLY A 139 6.88 20.68 -3.66
C GLY A 139 5.82 21.00 -2.62
N ALA A 140 4.96 20.02 -2.31
CA ALA A 140 4.05 20.15 -1.18
C ALA A 140 4.85 20.15 0.15
N PRO A 141 4.39 20.85 1.21
CA PRO A 141 5.15 21.00 2.45
C PRO A 141 5.67 19.68 3.04
N TYR A 142 4.86 18.61 3.03
CA TYR A 142 5.27 17.30 3.51
C TYR A 142 6.40 16.66 2.66
N ALA A 143 6.40 16.88 1.33
CA ALA A 143 7.44 16.36 0.44
C ALA A 143 8.75 17.14 0.62
N ILE A 144 8.64 18.46 0.83
CA ILE A 144 9.79 19.31 1.18
C ILE A 144 10.36 18.90 2.55
N ALA A 145 9.50 18.66 3.54
CA ALA A 145 9.92 18.15 4.85
C ALA A 145 10.65 16.79 4.73
N SER A 146 10.17 15.90 3.87
CA SER A 146 10.80 14.58 3.66
C SER A 146 12.23 14.66 3.09
N ILE A 147 12.51 15.65 2.24
CA ILE A 147 13.83 15.84 1.64
C ILE A 147 14.72 16.78 2.48
N SER A 148 14.14 17.53 3.43
CA SER A 148 14.88 18.45 4.32
C SER A 148 15.97 17.77 5.14
N THR A 149 15.82 16.47 5.42
CA THR A 149 16.77 15.64 6.16
C THR A 149 17.80 14.94 5.27
N ALA A 150 17.70 15.11 3.94
CA ALA A 150 18.59 14.48 2.98
C ALA A 150 20.01 15.07 3.07
N PRO A 151 21.07 14.25 2.92
CA PRO A 151 22.45 14.73 2.87
C PRO A 151 22.78 15.34 1.48
N VAL A 152 21.93 16.24 0.98
CA VAL A 152 22.07 16.90 -0.33
C VAL A 152 21.85 18.40 -0.23
N LYS A 153 22.53 19.13 -1.12
CA LYS A 153 22.21 20.52 -1.40
C LYS A 153 20.93 20.56 -2.23
N GLN A 154 19.84 21.02 -1.62
CA GLN A 154 18.58 21.24 -2.31
C GLN A 154 18.66 22.54 -3.13
N VAL A 155 18.19 22.47 -4.36
CA VAL A 155 18.07 23.60 -5.29
C VAL A 155 16.69 23.56 -5.91
N ASP A 156 15.82 24.46 -5.46
CA ASP A 156 14.49 24.63 -6.05
C ASP A 156 14.43 25.84 -7.00
N GLU A 157 13.32 26.02 -7.71
CA GLU A 157 13.16 27.15 -8.64
C GLU A 157 13.38 28.51 -7.97
N SER A 158 13.05 28.65 -6.68
CA SER A 158 13.22 29.91 -5.94
C SER A 158 14.69 30.22 -5.62
N SER A 159 15.52 29.18 -5.50
CA SER A 159 16.93 29.27 -5.12
C SER A 159 17.90 29.08 -6.29
N ALA A 160 17.41 28.63 -7.45
CA ALA A 160 18.23 28.31 -8.61
C ALA A 160 18.73 29.52 -9.41
N GLY A 161 18.08 30.69 -9.29
CA GLY A 161 18.39 31.85 -10.13
C GLY A 161 18.38 31.49 -11.62
N ALA A 162 19.42 31.88 -12.37
CA ALA A 162 19.54 31.56 -13.80
C ALA A 162 19.78 30.07 -14.10
N ALA A 163 20.13 29.25 -13.10
CA ALA A 163 20.38 27.82 -13.28
C ALA A 163 19.11 27.03 -13.61
N MET A 164 17.92 27.58 -13.33
CA MET A 164 16.64 27.12 -13.85
C MET A 164 15.95 28.24 -14.61
N PHE A 165 15.35 27.92 -15.75
CA PHE A 165 14.69 28.90 -16.62
C PHE A 165 13.42 28.32 -17.23
N ARG A 166 12.48 29.19 -17.58
CA ARG A 166 11.23 28.80 -18.24
C ARG A 166 11.34 28.97 -19.75
N ASP A 167 11.01 27.93 -20.50
CA ASP A 167 10.87 28.00 -21.95
C ASP A 167 9.50 28.60 -22.33
N PRO A 168 9.45 29.79 -22.94
CA PRO A 168 8.19 30.46 -23.27
C PRO A 168 7.39 29.75 -24.36
N SER A 169 8.00 28.83 -25.12
CA SER A 169 7.31 28.03 -26.15
C SER A 169 6.49 26.88 -25.56
N ARG A 170 6.62 26.60 -24.26
CA ARG A 170 5.90 25.54 -23.56
C ARG A 170 4.96 26.09 -22.49
N SER A 171 3.85 25.39 -22.27
CA SER A 171 2.93 25.70 -21.18
C SER A 171 3.44 25.16 -19.85
N ALA A 172 3.18 25.92 -18.77
CA ALA A 172 3.27 25.36 -17.43
C ALA A 172 2.27 24.19 -17.29
N PRO A 173 2.61 23.12 -16.58
CA PRO A 173 3.80 22.94 -15.75
C PRO A 173 5.02 22.30 -16.46
N TYR A 174 5.06 22.25 -17.79
CA TYR A 174 6.07 21.52 -18.59
C TYR A 174 7.19 22.40 -19.14
N ASN A 175 7.30 23.63 -18.64
CA ASN A 175 8.15 24.65 -19.23
C ASN A 175 9.39 24.99 -18.38
N LEU A 176 9.60 24.41 -17.21
CA LEU A 176 10.80 24.65 -16.40
C LEU A 176 11.94 23.73 -16.83
N PHE A 177 13.11 24.28 -17.08
CA PHE A 177 14.34 23.57 -17.46
C PHE A 177 15.51 24.04 -16.61
N GLY A 178 16.57 23.23 -16.53
CA GLY A 178 17.80 23.56 -15.84
C GLY A 178 19.01 23.57 -16.76
N ASN A 179 20.06 24.27 -16.34
CA ASN A 179 21.41 24.18 -16.89
C ASN A 179 22.30 23.43 -15.89
N ALA A 180 22.73 22.21 -16.24
CA ALA A 180 23.42 21.35 -15.29
C ALA A 180 24.77 21.93 -14.82
N ALA A 181 25.50 22.64 -15.69
CA ALA A 181 26.77 23.27 -15.31
C ALA A 181 26.57 24.37 -14.25
N GLN A 182 25.52 25.17 -14.39
CA GLN A 182 25.14 26.18 -13.40
C GLN A 182 24.60 25.55 -12.11
N LEU A 183 23.81 24.47 -12.22
CA LEU A 183 23.34 23.71 -11.05
C LEU A 183 24.50 23.09 -10.26
N PHE A 184 25.54 22.58 -10.93
CA PHE A 184 26.76 22.13 -10.25
C PHE A 184 27.46 23.27 -9.50
N ALA A 185 27.49 24.48 -10.06
CA ALA A 185 28.11 25.64 -9.41
C ALA A 185 27.38 26.07 -8.12
N LEU A 186 26.07 25.81 -8.02
CA LEU A 186 25.29 26.07 -6.80
C LEU A 186 25.57 25.06 -5.66
N GLY A 187 26.28 23.97 -5.95
CA GLY A 187 26.61 22.92 -4.99
C GLY A 187 27.81 23.20 -4.07
N GLY A 188 28.37 24.42 -4.08
CA GLY A 188 29.60 24.79 -3.38
C GLY A 188 29.65 24.32 -1.91
N GLY A 189 30.41 23.25 -1.67
CA GLY A 189 30.60 22.61 -0.35
C GLY A 189 30.12 21.15 -0.25
N ALA A 190 29.38 20.63 -1.22
CA ALA A 190 29.03 19.21 -1.24
C ALA A 190 30.28 18.35 -1.51
N PRO A 191 30.59 17.35 -0.66
CA PRO A 191 31.80 16.54 -0.83
C PRO A 191 31.73 15.77 -2.16
N ALA A 192 32.87 15.71 -2.85
CA ALA A 192 33.02 14.80 -3.99
C ALA A 192 32.78 13.36 -3.55
N LEU A 193 32.23 12.53 -4.45
CA LEU A 193 31.98 11.11 -4.19
C LEU A 193 33.28 10.39 -3.82
N GLN A 194 33.51 10.16 -2.53
CA GLN A 194 34.59 9.30 -2.06
C GLN A 194 34.18 7.83 -2.19
N ARG A 195 35.13 6.94 -2.49
CA ARG A 195 34.91 5.49 -2.41
C ARG A 195 34.60 5.13 -0.95
N ARG A 196 33.34 5.21 -0.57
CA ARG A 196 32.82 4.24 0.39
C ARG A 196 32.82 2.91 -0.35
N GLU A 197 33.22 1.83 0.30
CA GLU A 197 32.91 0.49 -0.19
C GLU A 197 31.38 0.40 -0.27
N HIS A 198 30.83 0.82 -1.40
CA HIS A 198 29.43 0.68 -1.72
C HIS A 198 29.22 -0.82 -1.85
N ARG A 199 28.73 -1.40 -0.76
CA ARG A 199 27.99 -2.66 -0.78
C ARG A 199 27.04 -2.55 -1.96
N VAL A 200 27.34 -3.31 -3.02
CA VAL A 200 26.59 -3.29 -4.28
C VAL A 200 25.10 -3.37 -3.93
N LEU A 201 24.40 -2.25 -4.09
CA LEU A 201 22.96 -2.22 -4.01
C LEU A 201 22.47 -2.91 -5.26
N HIS A 202 21.85 -4.09 -5.11
CA HIS A 202 21.14 -4.70 -6.22
C HIS A 202 20.01 -3.75 -6.67
N PRO A 203 19.76 -3.66 -7.98
CA PRO A 203 19.17 -2.49 -8.62
C PRO A 203 17.70 -2.28 -8.24
N VAL A 204 17.36 -1.02 -7.93
CA VAL A 204 16.04 -0.47 -8.23
C VAL A 204 16.10 -0.11 -9.71
N ASP A 205 15.45 -0.87 -10.58
CA ASP A 205 15.41 -0.78 -12.06
C ASP A 205 16.31 0.30 -12.69
N ALA A 206 17.62 0.14 -12.56
CA ALA A 206 18.59 1.01 -13.23
C ALA A 206 18.74 0.48 -14.65
N VAL A 207 18.26 1.23 -15.64
CA VAL A 207 18.39 0.87 -17.05
C VAL A 207 19.85 1.12 -17.48
N PRO A 208 20.60 0.09 -17.91
CA PRO A 208 21.98 0.27 -18.37
C PRO A 208 22.02 1.15 -19.64
N HIS A 209 23.11 1.90 -19.86
CA HIS A 209 23.30 2.80 -21.01
C HIS A 209 23.01 2.14 -22.38
N GLN A 210 23.21 0.83 -22.53
CA GLN A 210 22.87 0.12 -23.78
C GLN A 210 21.36 -0.09 -23.99
N GLN A 211 20.54 -0.03 -22.95
CA GLN A 211 19.07 -0.06 -23.03
C GLN A 211 18.45 1.35 -23.09
N VAL A 212 19.21 2.41 -22.72
CA VAL A 212 18.81 3.81 -22.97
C VAL A 212 18.60 4.05 -24.46
N GLU A 213 19.43 3.46 -25.33
CA GLU A 213 19.23 3.51 -26.79
C GLU A 213 17.92 2.85 -27.25
N HIS A 214 17.46 1.79 -26.57
CA HIS A 214 16.17 1.14 -26.86
C HIS A 214 14.96 1.96 -26.36
N LEU A 215 15.13 2.73 -25.27
CA LEU A 215 14.13 3.69 -24.81
C LEU A 215 14.01 4.87 -25.79
N LEU A 216 15.13 5.31 -26.37
CA LEU A 216 15.20 6.34 -27.41
C LEU A 216 14.56 5.88 -28.73
N ASP A 217 14.68 4.59 -29.09
CA ASP A 217 14.05 4.04 -30.30
C ASP A 217 12.51 4.00 -30.24
N ARG A 218 11.95 3.95 -29.02
CA ARG A 218 10.52 4.18 -28.73
C ARG A 218 10.10 5.66 -28.90
N LEU A 219 11.02 6.59 -28.64
CA LEU A 219 10.77 8.04 -28.66
C LEU A 219 10.92 8.67 -30.06
N VAL A 220 11.64 8.04 -30.98
CA VAL A 220 11.73 8.48 -32.39
C VAL A 220 10.52 8.03 -33.22
N ARG A 221 9.77 7.00 -32.80
CA ARG A 221 8.69 6.39 -33.61
C ARG A 221 7.28 6.94 -33.39
N THR A 222 7.11 8.08 -32.75
CA THR A 222 5.78 8.73 -32.61
C THR A 222 5.79 10.20 -33.04
N GLY A 223 6.22 10.45 -34.27
CA GLY A 223 5.88 11.68 -35.00
C GLY A 223 4.61 11.47 -35.85
N PRO A 224 3.62 12.38 -35.85
CA PRO A 224 2.44 12.24 -36.69
C PRO A 224 2.78 12.63 -38.13
N GLY A 225 2.94 11.64 -39.01
CA GLY A 225 3.01 11.89 -40.46
C GLY A 225 3.75 10.82 -41.25
N ALA A 226 3.13 9.66 -41.50
CA ALA A 226 3.51 8.80 -42.61
C ALA A 226 2.30 7.97 -43.07
N THR A 227 1.68 8.42 -44.15
CA THR A 227 0.66 7.72 -44.94
C THR A 227 1.26 6.55 -45.71
N ARG A 228 0.48 5.47 -45.88
CA ARG A 228 0.80 4.28 -46.69
C ARG A 228 1.11 4.61 -48.16
N ARG A 229 2.17 3.99 -48.73
CA ARG A 229 2.22 3.18 -49.98
C ARG A 229 3.64 3.14 -50.57
N GLY A 230 4.01 2.00 -51.17
CA GLY A 230 4.86 1.93 -52.37
C GLY A 230 6.22 1.28 -52.19
N ASP A 231 6.47 0.26 -53.01
CA ASP A 231 7.72 -0.48 -53.18
C ASP A 231 8.93 0.39 -53.52
N HIS A 232 10.12 0.00 -53.04
CA HIS A 232 11.32 -0.31 -53.84
C HIS A 232 12.58 -0.40 -52.96
N ALA A 233 13.44 -1.34 -53.33
CA ALA A 233 14.69 -1.74 -52.66
C ALA A 233 15.75 -0.63 -52.59
N PHE A 234 16.64 -0.68 -51.59
CA PHE A 234 18.08 -0.50 -51.79
C PHE A 234 18.92 -1.18 -50.69
N HIS A 235 20.10 -1.62 -51.12
CA HIS A 235 21.01 -2.60 -50.56
C HIS A 235 22.06 -2.05 -49.57
N ALA A 236 22.49 -2.95 -48.68
CA ALA A 236 23.89 -3.26 -48.28
C ALA A 236 24.67 -2.34 -47.30
N GLY A 237 25.34 -2.98 -46.33
CA GLY A 237 26.38 -2.37 -45.49
C GLY A 237 26.76 -3.11 -44.19
N VAL A 238 27.22 -4.36 -44.31
CA VAL A 238 27.83 -5.32 -43.33
C VAL A 238 29.05 -4.74 -42.54
N PRO A 239 29.65 -5.32 -41.45
CA PRO A 239 29.42 -6.59 -40.71
C PRO A 239 29.34 -6.53 -39.16
N ARG A 240 28.76 -7.61 -38.60
CA ARG A 240 29.09 -8.18 -37.28
C ARG A 240 30.38 -8.98 -37.38
N ASP A 241 31.23 -8.90 -36.36
CA ASP A 241 32.29 -9.90 -36.16
C ASP A 241 32.28 -10.48 -34.74
N ARG A 242 32.50 -11.80 -34.67
CA ARG A 242 32.42 -12.67 -33.49
C ARG A 242 33.83 -13.21 -33.18
N ASN A 243 34.18 -13.32 -31.89
CA ASN A 243 34.83 -14.50 -31.27
C ASN A 243 35.11 -14.20 -29.79
N ARG A 244 34.51 -14.91 -28.83
CA ARG A 244 34.82 -16.26 -28.25
C ARG A 244 35.92 -16.21 -27.17
N HIS A 245 35.57 -16.63 -25.94
CA HIS A 245 36.09 -17.81 -25.20
C HIS A 245 35.48 -17.87 -23.78
N LEU A 246 34.87 -19.01 -23.37
CA LEU A 246 35.32 -19.90 -22.27
C LEU A 246 34.28 -21.00 -21.87
N PHE A 247 34.73 -22.27 -22.01
CA PHE A 247 34.60 -23.54 -21.24
C PHE A 247 33.31 -24.10 -20.55
N VAL A 248 32.78 -25.19 -21.16
CA VAL A 248 32.52 -26.62 -20.76
C VAL A 248 32.15 -27.08 -19.31
N SER A 249 30.91 -27.61 -19.21
CA SER A 249 30.33 -28.93 -18.77
C SER A 249 30.52 -29.64 -17.40
N GLN A 250 29.37 -30.16 -16.89
CA GLN A 250 28.98 -31.58 -16.66
C GLN A 250 27.47 -31.56 -16.25
N GLN A 251 26.53 -32.46 -16.56
CA GLN A 251 26.47 -33.75 -17.28
C GLN A 251 24.96 -34.06 -17.56
N ALA A 252 24.67 -34.79 -18.65
CA ALA A 252 23.35 -35.34 -19.06
C ALA A 252 23.05 -36.69 -18.32
N ASP A 253 21.96 -37.45 -18.42
CA ASP A 253 20.81 -37.59 -19.35
C ASP A 253 19.82 -38.63 -18.75
N MET A 254 18.55 -38.62 -19.19
CA MET A 254 17.61 -39.75 -19.45
C MET A 254 17.29 -40.85 -18.38
N LEU A 255 16.15 -41.54 -18.25
CA LEU A 255 14.86 -41.69 -18.96
C LEU A 255 13.90 -42.61 -18.15
N CYS A 256 12.59 -42.51 -18.45
CA CYS A 256 11.55 -43.57 -18.48
C CYS A 256 10.63 -43.94 -17.29
N ARG A 257 9.34 -43.60 -17.52
CA ARG A 257 8.11 -44.44 -17.55
C ARG A 257 7.29 -44.73 -16.28
N ALA A 258 5.98 -44.47 -16.44
CA ALA A 258 4.84 -45.00 -15.70
C ALA A 258 4.63 -46.52 -15.94
N PRO A 259 3.70 -47.15 -15.19
CA PRO A 259 2.47 -47.63 -15.85
C PRO A 259 1.18 -47.49 -15.01
N ASP A 260 0.07 -47.74 -15.71
CA ASP A 260 -1.35 -47.73 -15.32
C ASP A 260 -1.79 -48.77 -14.25
N GLY A 261 -3.03 -48.61 -13.72
CA GLY A 261 -3.66 -49.31 -12.56
C GLY A 261 -4.12 -50.77 -12.77
N PRO A 262 -5.29 -51.28 -12.26
CA PRO A 262 -6.37 -50.67 -11.44
C PRO A 262 -7.02 -51.60 -10.33
N ILE A 263 -8.13 -51.17 -9.68
CA ILE A 263 -9.25 -51.93 -9.03
C ILE A 263 -9.00 -52.73 -7.71
N ARG A 264 -9.63 -52.40 -6.56
CA ARG A 264 -10.98 -52.81 -6.06
C ARG A 264 -11.19 -52.55 -4.55
N ALA A 265 -12.47 -52.45 -4.20
CA ALA A 265 -13.07 -52.16 -2.91
C ALA A 265 -13.14 -53.33 -1.90
N SER A 266 -13.20 -52.99 -0.61
CA SER A 266 -14.05 -53.52 0.48
C SER A 266 -13.53 -52.87 1.78
N GLY A 267 -14.28 -52.55 2.83
CA GLY A 267 -15.63 -52.88 3.27
C GLY A 267 -15.61 -52.75 4.79
N ALA A 268 -16.53 -51.94 5.33
CA ALA A 268 -17.01 -51.79 6.70
C ALA A 268 -16.37 -52.59 7.87
N SER A 269 -16.13 -51.91 9.00
CA SER A 269 -16.82 -52.10 10.30
C SER A 269 -16.01 -51.50 11.48
N GLY A 270 -16.64 -50.62 12.26
CA GLY A 270 -16.29 -50.44 13.68
C GLY A 270 -17.13 -51.42 14.54
N PRO A 271 -17.34 -51.17 15.84
CA PRO A 271 -16.55 -50.46 16.85
C PRO A 271 -16.28 -51.36 18.09
N ALA A 272 -15.43 -50.95 19.05
CA ALA A 272 -15.61 -51.24 20.49
C ALA A 272 -14.43 -50.78 21.38
N SER A 273 -14.76 -49.88 22.32
CA SER A 273 -14.57 -50.01 23.77
C SER A 273 -13.18 -49.84 24.43
N ALA A 274 -13.15 -48.84 25.32
CA ALA A 274 -12.16 -48.55 26.36
C ALA A 274 -12.05 -49.64 27.44
N PRO A 275 -11.12 -49.47 28.41
CA PRO A 275 -11.61 -48.95 29.69
C PRO A 275 -10.71 -47.91 30.40
N HIS A 276 -11.42 -47.16 31.25
CA HIS A 276 -11.01 -46.17 32.26
C HIS A 276 -9.76 -46.48 33.09
N LEU A 277 -9.09 -45.42 33.55
CA LEU A 277 -8.57 -45.34 34.92
C LEU A 277 -8.49 -43.86 35.39
N ARG A 278 -8.76 -43.69 36.68
CA ARG A 278 -9.25 -42.50 37.39
C ARG A 278 -8.12 -41.61 37.93
N HIS A 279 -8.43 -40.32 38.12
CA HIS A 279 -7.69 -39.39 38.98
C HIS A 279 -7.91 -39.67 40.47
N PRO A 280 -6.95 -39.29 41.35
CA PRO A 280 -7.19 -38.99 42.76
C PRO A 280 -7.01 -37.47 43.11
N PRO A 281 -7.42 -37.03 44.32
CA PRO A 281 -8.18 -35.79 44.51
C PRO A 281 -7.44 -34.64 45.25
N ARG A 282 -8.08 -33.46 45.29
CA ARG A 282 -7.76 -32.32 46.18
C ARG A 282 -8.63 -32.34 47.45
N PRO A 283 -8.16 -31.80 48.59
CA PRO A 283 -9.02 -31.35 49.70
C PRO A 283 -8.81 -29.83 49.99
N PRO A 284 -9.46 -29.21 51.00
CA PRO A 284 -10.80 -28.63 50.88
C PRO A 284 -10.86 -27.13 51.25
N VAL A 285 -12.08 -26.59 51.10
CA VAL A 285 -12.60 -25.27 51.45
C VAL A 285 -12.42 -24.93 52.95
N PHE A 286 -12.07 -23.67 53.25
CA PHE A 286 -12.55 -22.96 54.44
C PHE A 286 -13.09 -21.59 54.06
N LEU A 287 -14.27 -21.29 54.62
CA LEU A 287 -15.15 -20.18 54.32
C LEU A 287 -15.23 -19.25 55.54
N ASN A 288 -15.49 -17.97 55.26
CA ASN A 288 -16.04 -16.89 56.11
C ASN A 288 -15.11 -16.09 57.03
N THR A 289 -14.85 -14.84 56.63
CA THR A 289 -15.23 -13.69 57.47
C THR A 289 -15.80 -12.59 56.58
N LEU A 290 -17.04 -12.22 56.89
CA LEU A 290 -17.86 -11.21 56.25
C LEU A 290 -17.43 -9.82 56.75
N ILE A 291 -17.00 -8.91 55.85
CA ILE A 291 -17.01 -7.47 56.11
C ILE A 291 -17.83 -6.83 55.00
N ALA A 292 -19.04 -6.40 55.35
CA ALA A 292 -19.89 -5.59 54.51
C ALA A 292 -19.32 -4.16 54.44
N VAL A 293 -18.76 -3.79 53.30
CA VAL A 293 -18.54 -2.38 52.94
C VAL A 293 -19.66 -1.99 51.99
N LEU A 294 -20.54 -1.11 52.47
CA LEU A 294 -21.51 -0.38 51.66
C LEU A 294 -20.76 0.49 50.64
N THR A 295 -20.55 -0.03 49.43
CA THR A 295 -20.28 0.80 48.26
C THR A 295 -21.60 1.06 47.56
N LEU A 296 -21.99 2.34 47.47
CA LEU A 296 -23.03 2.85 46.59
C LEU A 296 -22.75 2.32 45.18
N SER A 297 -23.50 1.29 44.77
CA SER A 297 -23.44 0.78 43.41
C SER A 297 -24.21 1.76 42.54
N ALA A 298 -23.47 2.60 41.79
CA ALA A 298 -24.04 3.29 40.65
C ALA A 298 -24.68 2.23 39.76
N ALA A 299 -25.98 2.38 39.47
CA ALA A 299 -26.72 1.48 38.62
C ALA A 299 -25.97 1.33 37.29
N ARG A 300 -25.40 0.14 37.05
CA ARG A 300 -24.95 -0.24 35.72
C ARG A 300 -26.17 -0.18 34.80
N PRO A 301 -26.11 0.49 33.64
CA PRO A 301 -27.19 0.39 32.68
C PRO A 301 -27.38 -1.09 32.33
N ALA A 302 -28.64 -1.52 32.29
CA ALA A 302 -29.01 -2.90 32.01
C ALA A 302 -28.35 -3.33 30.69
N ARG A 303 -27.48 -4.34 30.77
CA ARG A 303 -26.89 -5.00 29.62
C ARG A 303 -28.05 -5.50 28.75
N ALA A 304 -28.04 -5.20 27.45
CA ALA A 304 -28.99 -5.70 26.46
C ALA A 304 -28.85 -7.24 26.30
N ALA A 305 -29.28 -8.00 27.30
CA ALA A 305 -28.95 -9.43 27.45
C ALA A 305 -30.14 -10.38 27.21
N ASP A 306 -31.27 -9.90 26.68
CA ASP A 306 -32.42 -10.75 26.36
C ASP A 306 -32.99 -10.39 24.96
N ARG A 307 -32.22 -10.63 23.90
CA ARG A 307 -32.75 -10.62 22.52
C ARG A 307 -32.30 -11.84 21.73
N PRO A 308 -33.17 -12.37 20.84
CA PRO A 308 -32.73 -13.34 19.84
C PRO A 308 -31.74 -12.65 18.89
N GLY A 309 -30.59 -13.28 18.67
CA GLY A 309 -29.53 -12.72 17.84
C GLY A 309 -29.89 -12.57 16.37
N GLY A 310 -29.30 -11.54 15.74
CA GLY A 310 -29.36 -11.31 14.29
C GLY A 310 -30.03 -10.00 13.82
N GLU A 311 -30.59 -9.16 14.71
CA GLU A 311 -31.31 -7.93 14.31
C GLU A 311 -30.46 -6.63 14.40
N GLY A 312 -29.14 -6.71 14.19
CA GLY A 312 -28.25 -5.53 14.26
C GLY A 312 -28.22 -4.86 15.64
N LEU A 313 -27.68 -3.64 15.71
CA LEU A 313 -27.70 -2.85 16.94
C LEU A 313 -29.08 -2.19 17.14
N PRO A 314 -29.64 -2.22 18.37
CA PRO A 314 -30.89 -1.52 18.65
C PRO A 314 -30.77 -0.01 18.44
N PRO A 315 -31.75 0.66 17.82
CA PRO A 315 -31.76 2.11 17.75
C PRO A 315 -31.96 2.73 19.15
N ALA A 316 -31.32 3.86 19.39
CA ALA A 316 -31.57 4.69 20.57
C ALA A 316 -31.68 6.17 20.23
N ASP A 317 -32.45 6.90 21.03
CA ASP A 317 -32.39 8.36 21.03
C ASP A 317 -30.96 8.79 21.45
N PRO A 318 -30.30 9.73 20.73
CA PRO A 318 -28.99 10.24 21.11
C PRO A 318 -28.87 10.60 22.59
N ALA A 319 -29.88 11.25 23.17
CA ALA A 319 -29.85 11.67 24.56
C ALA A 319 -29.81 10.48 25.54
N ALA A 320 -30.41 9.33 25.17
CA ALA A 320 -30.42 8.12 26.00
C ALA A 320 -29.02 7.50 26.15
N VAL A 321 -28.13 7.78 25.20
CA VAL A 321 -26.74 7.37 25.22
C VAL A 321 -25.82 8.58 25.30
N GLY A 322 -26.22 9.67 25.97
CA GLY A 322 -25.34 10.81 26.29
C GLY A 322 -24.79 11.58 25.08
N MET A 323 -25.54 11.64 23.98
CA MET A 323 -25.15 12.37 22.76
C MET A 323 -26.15 13.48 22.40
N SER A 324 -25.64 14.62 21.91
CA SER A 324 -26.44 15.72 21.36
C SER A 324 -26.98 15.39 19.97
N ALA A 325 -28.30 15.35 19.84
CA ALA A 325 -28.96 15.25 18.53
C ALA A 325 -28.61 16.43 17.60
N ASP A 326 -28.51 17.64 18.14
CA ASP A 326 -28.18 18.85 17.36
C ASP A 326 -26.77 18.77 16.77
N ARG A 327 -25.78 18.30 17.54
CA ARG A 327 -24.41 18.11 17.04
C ARG A 327 -24.31 16.93 16.08
N LEU A 328 -25.09 15.87 16.31
CA LEU A 328 -25.19 14.78 15.34
C LEU A 328 -25.77 15.24 14.00
N ALA A 329 -26.66 16.24 13.96
CA ALA A 329 -27.14 16.78 12.69
C ALA A 329 -26.01 17.38 11.82
N GLU A 330 -24.89 17.79 12.42
CA GLU A 330 -23.71 18.30 11.69
C GLU A 330 -23.00 17.21 10.86
N ILE A 331 -23.09 15.94 11.29
CA ILE A 331 -22.65 14.77 10.52
C ILE A 331 -23.34 14.73 9.17
N ASN A 332 -24.67 14.85 9.19
CA ASN A 332 -25.52 14.75 8.01
C ASN A 332 -25.11 15.82 6.99
N GLU A 333 -24.83 17.05 7.45
CA GLU A 333 -24.37 18.13 6.59
C GLU A 333 -22.98 17.87 5.98
N ALA A 334 -22.02 17.31 6.73
CA ALA A 334 -20.70 16.96 6.19
C ALA A 334 -20.81 15.98 5.01
N VAL A 335 -21.65 14.95 5.15
CA VAL A 335 -21.87 13.92 4.12
C VAL A 335 -22.65 14.49 2.94
N ILE A 336 -23.71 15.26 3.19
CA ILE A 336 -24.49 15.96 2.16
C ILE A 336 -23.60 16.90 1.35
N ARG A 337 -22.67 17.62 1.99
CA ARG A 337 -21.69 18.47 1.28
C ARG A 337 -20.81 17.64 0.35
N GLY A 338 -20.35 16.47 0.78
CA GLY A 338 -19.62 15.50 -0.06
C GLY A 338 -20.41 15.08 -1.31
N VAL A 339 -21.66 14.65 -1.12
CA VAL A 339 -22.56 14.26 -2.22
C VAL A 339 -22.80 15.43 -3.18
N ARG A 340 -23.21 16.60 -2.65
CA ARG A 340 -23.51 17.80 -3.44
C ARG A 340 -22.30 18.32 -4.20
N ALA A 341 -21.10 18.21 -3.63
CA ALA A 341 -19.90 18.60 -4.33
C ALA A 341 -19.58 17.68 -5.50
N GLY A 342 -20.00 16.42 -5.45
CA GLY A 342 -19.68 15.42 -6.46
C GLY A 342 -18.58 14.45 -6.04
N ALA A 343 -18.32 14.30 -4.74
CA ALA A 343 -17.31 13.38 -4.23
C ALA A 343 -17.71 11.91 -4.44
N PHE A 344 -18.96 11.56 -4.15
CA PHE A 344 -19.55 10.23 -4.29
C PHE A 344 -21.08 10.37 -4.50
N PRO A 345 -21.74 9.45 -5.22
CA PRO A 345 -23.18 9.55 -5.51
C PRO A 345 -24.06 9.30 -4.29
N GLY A 346 -23.58 8.49 -3.35
CA GLY A 346 -24.27 8.18 -2.12
C GLY A 346 -23.32 7.60 -1.07
N ALA A 347 -23.82 7.54 0.17
CA ALA A 347 -23.07 7.07 1.32
C ALA A 347 -24.01 6.41 2.34
N SER A 348 -23.51 5.40 3.05
CA SER A 348 -24.12 4.88 4.27
C SER A 348 -23.29 5.32 5.47
N VAL A 349 -23.94 5.81 6.52
CA VAL A 349 -23.31 6.28 7.75
C VAL A 349 -23.92 5.54 8.93
N PHE A 350 -23.06 5.02 9.80
CA PHE A 350 -23.46 4.40 11.04
C PHE A 350 -22.64 4.94 12.20
N VAL A 351 -23.29 5.38 13.27
CA VAL A 351 -22.65 5.75 14.54
C VAL A 351 -23.26 4.91 15.64
N GLY A 352 -22.44 4.08 16.26
CA GLY A 352 -22.83 3.28 17.42
C GLY A 352 -22.25 3.84 18.70
N ARG A 353 -23.01 3.82 19.79
CA ARG A 353 -22.51 4.18 21.13
C ARG A 353 -23.19 3.34 22.21
N GLN A 354 -22.41 2.87 23.16
CA GLN A 354 -22.89 2.11 24.34
C GLN A 354 -23.79 0.92 23.98
N GLY A 355 -23.55 0.27 22.83
CA GLY A 355 -24.34 -0.87 22.37
C GLY A 355 -25.57 -0.53 21.53
N TYR A 356 -25.81 0.75 21.21
CA TYR A 356 -26.95 1.22 20.44
C TYR A 356 -26.55 1.90 19.14
N ALA A 357 -27.40 1.79 18.13
CA ALA A 357 -27.34 2.58 16.90
C ALA A 357 -27.91 3.98 17.17
N VAL A 358 -27.08 5.01 16.98
CA VAL A 358 -27.45 6.41 17.22
C VAL A 358 -27.66 7.14 15.92
N VAL A 359 -26.85 6.83 14.90
CA VAL A 359 -27.06 7.22 13.51
C VAL A 359 -27.04 5.96 12.67
N ASP A 360 -28.05 5.81 11.82
CA ASP A 360 -28.15 4.74 10.83
C ASP A 360 -28.82 5.31 9.57
N GLU A 361 -28.03 6.02 8.76
CA GLU A 361 -28.56 6.88 7.70
C GLU A 361 -27.94 6.63 6.33
N GLY A 362 -28.81 6.60 5.31
CA GLY A 362 -28.43 6.51 3.89
C GLY A 362 -28.58 7.85 3.17
N PHE A 363 -27.53 8.26 2.46
CA PHE A 363 -27.45 9.51 1.72
C PHE A 363 -27.34 9.25 0.23
N GLY A 364 -28.02 10.07 -0.58
CA GLY A 364 -27.89 10.03 -2.03
C GLY A 364 -28.44 8.74 -2.65
N HIS A 365 -27.76 8.25 -3.69
CA HIS A 365 -28.18 7.10 -4.51
C HIS A 365 -26.98 6.22 -4.87
N LEU A 366 -27.23 5.00 -5.34
CA LEU A 366 -26.15 4.08 -5.74
C LEU A 366 -25.32 4.61 -6.92
N THR A 367 -25.92 5.42 -7.79
CA THR A 367 -25.27 6.10 -8.91
C THR A 367 -25.64 7.59 -8.95
N TRP A 368 -25.03 8.36 -9.86
CA TRP A 368 -25.40 9.77 -10.07
C TRP A 368 -26.80 9.97 -10.66
N SER A 369 -27.48 8.92 -11.12
CA SER A 369 -28.85 9.03 -11.60
C SER A 369 -29.83 9.17 -10.44
N ARG A 370 -30.73 10.15 -10.52
CA ARG A 370 -31.82 10.34 -9.55
C ARG A 370 -32.84 9.20 -9.55
N THR A 371 -32.85 8.37 -10.60
CA THR A 371 -33.72 7.17 -10.70
C THR A 371 -33.04 5.91 -10.18
N SER A 372 -31.76 5.98 -9.81
CA SER A 372 -31.05 4.87 -9.17
C SER A 372 -31.62 4.64 -7.76
N PRO A 373 -31.56 3.41 -7.21
CA PRO A 373 -31.99 3.16 -5.84
C PRO A 373 -31.30 4.11 -4.85
N ARG A 374 -32.01 4.47 -3.78
CA ARG A 374 -31.43 5.21 -2.66
C ARG A 374 -30.50 4.30 -1.87
N VAL A 375 -29.50 4.90 -1.24
CA VAL A 375 -28.71 4.20 -0.23
C VAL A 375 -29.60 3.93 0.98
N VAL A 376 -29.56 2.70 1.46
CA VAL A 376 -30.20 2.23 2.68
C VAL A 376 -29.17 1.41 3.46
N PRO A 377 -28.82 1.76 4.71
CA PRO A 377 -27.66 1.21 5.41
C PRO A 377 -27.62 -0.30 5.63
N ASP A 378 -28.76 -0.92 5.94
CA ASP A 378 -28.94 -2.36 6.19
C ASP A 378 -29.05 -3.18 4.90
N ARG A 379 -29.27 -2.51 3.76
CA ARG A 379 -29.51 -3.17 2.47
C ARG A 379 -28.39 -2.95 1.47
N THR A 380 -27.72 -1.80 1.51
CA THR A 380 -26.78 -1.38 0.47
C THR A 380 -25.40 -1.95 0.74
N ILE A 381 -24.94 -2.79 -0.18
CA ILE A 381 -23.66 -3.49 -0.07
C ILE A 381 -22.58 -2.70 -0.82
N TYR A 382 -21.43 -2.47 -0.19
CA TYR A 382 -20.31 -1.73 -0.76
C TYR A 382 -19.05 -2.61 -0.87
N ASP A 383 -18.26 -2.41 -1.93
CA ASP A 383 -16.87 -2.88 -1.98
C ASP A 383 -16.07 -2.15 -0.89
N LEU A 384 -15.55 -2.91 0.08
CA LEU A 384 -14.88 -2.37 1.25
C LEU A 384 -13.43 -1.95 1.01
N ALA A 385 -12.85 -2.32 -0.14
CA ALA A 385 -11.44 -2.12 -0.44
C ALA A 385 -10.55 -2.54 0.75
N SER A 386 -9.65 -1.66 1.20
CA SER A 386 -8.70 -1.97 2.27
C SER A 386 -9.29 -2.20 3.66
N LEU A 387 -10.59 -1.96 3.92
CA LEU A 387 -11.16 -2.44 5.18
C LEU A 387 -11.12 -3.97 5.27
N THR A 388 -11.06 -4.68 4.13
CA THR A 388 -10.80 -6.13 4.07
C THR A 388 -9.61 -6.56 4.94
N LYS A 389 -8.55 -5.75 5.01
CA LYS A 389 -7.36 -6.06 5.84
C LYS A 389 -7.72 -6.24 7.30
N VAL A 390 -8.55 -5.35 7.83
CA VAL A 390 -8.88 -5.32 9.26
C VAL A 390 -10.10 -6.16 9.59
N ILE A 391 -11.11 -6.17 8.73
CA ILE A 391 -12.37 -6.91 8.95
C ILE A 391 -12.18 -8.40 8.73
N ALA A 392 -11.50 -8.81 7.65
CA ALA A 392 -11.29 -10.23 7.33
C ALA A 392 -9.91 -10.70 7.81
N THR A 393 -8.84 -10.22 7.18
CA THR A 393 -7.50 -10.83 7.31
C THR A 393 -6.93 -10.71 8.72
N THR A 394 -7.01 -9.53 9.34
CA THR A 394 -6.51 -9.31 10.70
C THR A 394 -7.34 -10.08 11.71
N THR A 395 -8.67 -10.05 11.60
CA THR A 395 -9.57 -10.84 12.46
C THR A 395 -9.28 -12.34 12.36
N ALA A 396 -9.08 -12.87 11.15
CA ALA A 396 -8.71 -14.27 10.97
C ALA A 396 -7.39 -14.61 11.66
N ILE A 397 -6.40 -13.73 11.59
CA ILE A 397 -5.14 -13.88 12.33
C ILE A 397 -5.34 -13.79 13.83
N MET A 398 -6.27 -12.97 14.33
CA MET A 398 -6.63 -12.90 15.75
C MET A 398 -7.26 -14.21 16.25
N VAL A 399 -8.21 -14.77 15.50
CA VAL A 399 -8.82 -16.08 15.80
C VAL A 399 -7.75 -17.16 15.87
N LEU A 400 -6.92 -17.29 14.82
CA LEU A 400 -5.85 -18.28 14.77
C LEU A 400 -4.75 -18.05 15.83
N TYR A 401 -4.59 -16.81 16.29
CA TYR A 401 -3.69 -16.47 17.38
C TYR A 401 -4.22 -16.96 18.73
N ASP A 402 -5.53 -16.79 18.99
CA ASP A 402 -6.19 -17.32 20.20
C ASP A 402 -6.20 -18.84 20.24
N GLU A 403 -6.36 -19.49 19.08
CA GLU A 403 -6.25 -20.94 18.94
C GLU A 403 -4.81 -21.45 19.07
N GLY A 404 -3.81 -20.57 19.14
CA GLY A 404 -2.40 -20.92 19.21
C GLY A 404 -1.81 -21.48 17.90
N LYS A 405 -2.55 -21.40 16.79
CA LYS A 405 -2.10 -21.84 15.45
C LYS A 405 -1.15 -20.83 14.82
N VAL A 406 -1.36 -19.52 15.07
CA VAL A 406 -0.49 -18.44 14.61
C VAL A 406 0.19 -17.74 15.79
N ARG A 407 1.50 -17.48 15.69
CA ARG A 407 2.23 -16.65 16.66
C ARG A 407 2.79 -15.41 15.98
N LEU A 408 2.65 -14.27 16.64
CA LEU A 408 3.09 -12.96 16.11
C LEU A 408 4.57 -12.94 15.75
N ASP A 409 5.42 -13.57 16.55
CA ASP A 409 6.87 -13.53 16.38
C ASP A 409 7.43 -14.73 15.62
N ASP A 410 6.56 -15.63 15.14
CA ASP A 410 6.98 -16.71 14.26
C ASP A 410 7.39 -16.14 12.89
N PRO A 411 8.46 -16.68 12.28
CA PRO A 411 8.87 -16.28 10.95
C PRO A 411 7.86 -16.81 9.91
N VAL A 412 7.59 -16.00 8.89
CA VAL A 412 6.56 -16.31 7.86
C VAL A 412 6.82 -17.65 7.16
N TYR A 413 8.09 -18.00 6.91
CA TYR A 413 8.44 -19.25 6.23
C TYR A 413 7.98 -20.51 6.98
N LYS A 414 7.69 -20.42 8.29
CA LYS A 414 7.13 -21.52 9.08
C LYS A 414 5.75 -21.94 8.55
N TYR A 415 4.94 -20.97 8.13
CA TYR A 415 3.61 -21.19 7.56
C TYR A 415 3.67 -21.35 6.04
N LEU A 416 4.55 -20.58 5.40
CA LEU A 416 4.66 -20.50 3.94
C LEU A 416 6.11 -20.76 3.51
N PRO A 417 6.54 -22.03 3.36
CA PRO A 417 7.94 -22.35 3.04
C PRO A 417 8.47 -21.67 1.76
N ALA A 418 7.60 -21.35 0.80
CA ALA A 418 7.96 -20.61 -0.41
C ALA A 418 8.29 -19.13 -0.16
N PHE A 419 7.89 -18.56 0.98
CA PHE A 419 8.31 -17.24 1.47
C PHE A 419 9.62 -17.37 2.26
N SER A 420 10.67 -17.89 1.63
CA SER A 420 11.99 -18.06 2.25
C SER A 420 13.10 -17.44 1.40
N GLY A 421 14.28 -17.36 1.99
CA GLY A 421 15.52 -16.92 1.36
C GLY A 421 15.98 -15.53 1.79
N GLY A 422 17.25 -15.45 2.19
CA GLY A 422 17.94 -14.20 2.48
C GLY A 422 17.28 -13.45 3.65
N LEU A 423 16.88 -12.19 3.43
CA LEU A 423 16.23 -11.39 4.47
C LEU A 423 14.77 -11.77 4.72
N LYS A 424 14.11 -12.53 3.82
CA LYS A 424 12.73 -12.98 4.03
C LYS A 424 12.61 -13.91 5.24
N ASP A 425 13.66 -14.65 5.57
CA ASP A 425 13.69 -15.57 6.72
C ASP A 425 13.57 -14.84 8.07
N ARG A 426 13.72 -13.51 8.08
CA ARG A 426 13.59 -12.66 9.26
C ARG A 426 12.23 -11.97 9.39
N VAL A 427 11.36 -12.09 8.37
CA VAL A 427 10.03 -11.47 8.41
C VAL A 427 9.14 -12.30 9.31
N THR A 428 8.49 -11.65 10.28
CA THR A 428 7.52 -12.29 11.18
C THR A 428 6.08 -11.86 10.84
N VAL A 429 5.11 -12.59 11.39
CA VAL A 429 3.67 -12.25 11.28
C VAL A 429 3.41 -10.83 11.82
N ARG A 430 4.03 -10.47 12.95
CA ARG A 430 3.99 -9.13 13.54
C ARG A 430 4.43 -8.07 12.54
N MET A 431 5.56 -8.30 11.86
CA MET A 431 6.07 -7.32 10.89
C MET A 431 5.14 -7.15 9.69
N LEU A 432 4.38 -8.17 9.29
CA LEU A 432 3.36 -8.03 8.26
C LEU A 432 2.20 -7.16 8.76
N LEU A 433 1.67 -7.45 9.96
CA LEU A 433 0.57 -6.72 10.60
C LEU A 433 0.93 -5.24 10.86
N GLU A 434 2.19 -4.95 11.18
CA GLU A 434 2.70 -3.59 11.41
C GLU A 434 3.12 -2.87 10.13
N HIS A 435 3.00 -3.50 8.95
CA HIS A 435 3.51 -2.96 7.68
C HIS A 435 5.02 -2.63 7.71
N ARG A 436 5.80 -3.48 8.38
CA ARG A 436 7.26 -3.34 8.56
C ARG A 436 8.05 -4.55 8.07
N SER A 437 7.42 -5.46 7.32
CA SER A 437 8.07 -6.65 6.75
C SER A 437 9.21 -6.33 5.78
N GLY A 438 9.22 -5.12 5.24
CA GLY A 438 10.13 -4.72 4.18
C GLY A 438 9.64 -5.10 2.78
N LEU A 439 8.45 -5.69 2.63
CA LEU A 439 7.80 -5.85 1.33
C LEU A 439 7.47 -4.47 0.72
N PRO A 440 7.50 -4.32 -0.62
CA PRO A 440 7.05 -3.10 -1.28
C PRO A 440 5.54 -2.89 -1.09
N ALA A 441 5.07 -1.67 -1.38
CA ALA A 441 3.65 -1.32 -1.21
C ALA A 441 2.72 -2.21 -2.05
N GLY A 442 3.11 -2.52 -3.29
CA GLY A 442 2.36 -3.35 -4.21
C GLY A 442 3.21 -3.88 -5.36
N ARG A 443 2.60 -4.68 -6.22
CA ARG A 443 3.15 -5.20 -7.48
C ARG A 443 2.02 -5.28 -8.50
N GLU A 444 2.28 -5.07 -9.79
CA GLU A 444 1.24 -5.17 -10.84
C GLU A 444 0.94 -6.63 -11.23
N LEU A 445 0.38 -7.42 -10.30
CA LEU A 445 0.06 -8.84 -10.50
C LEU A 445 -0.88 -9.02 -11.70
N TRP A 446 -1.87 -8.14 -11.86
CA TRP A 446 -2.83 -8.17 -12.96
C TRP A 446 -2.20 -8.05 -14.36
N ARG A 447 -0.98 -7.50 -14.49
CA ARG A 447 -0.27 -7.45 -15.78
C ARG A 447 0.47 -8.73 -16.09
N THR A 448 1.07 -9.33 -15.08
CA THR A 448 2.08 -10.38 -15.24
C THR A 448 1.57 -11.77 -14.90
N ALA A 449 0.55 -11.89 -14.06
CA ALA A 449 -0.11 -13.16 -13.76
C ALA A 449 -1.13 -13.51 -14.84
N ARG A 450 -1.35 -14.82 -15.02
CA ARG A 450 -2.33 -15.43 -15.92
C ARG A 450 -3.30 -16.34 -15.18
N SER A 451 -3.07 -16.54 -13.88
CA SER A 451 -3.94 -17.29 -12.98
C SER A 451 -3.73 -16.84 -11.53
N PRO A 452 -4.70 -17.07 -10.63
CA PRO A 452 -4.55 -16.82 -9.20
C PRO A 452 -3.33 -17.52 -8.57
N ALA A 453 -3.07 -18.76 -8.98
CA ALA A 453 -1.90 -19.50 -8.51
C ALA A 453 -0.58 -18.81 -8.91
N GLN A 454 -0.51 -18.26 -10.12
CA GLN A 454 0.66 -17.51 -10.57
C GLN A 454 0.79 -16.17 -9.84
N ALA A 455 -0.32 -15.46 -9.60
CA ALA A 455 -0.34 -14.22 -8.82
C ALA A 455 0.19 -14.47 -7.40
N ARG A 456 -0.31 -15.52 -6.71
CA ARG A 456 0.19 -15.95 -5.40
C ARG A 456 1.68 -16.26 -5.42
N ALA A 457 2.15 -17.04 -6.39
CA ALA A 457 3.57 -17.34 -6.53
C ALA A 457 4.41 -16.06 -6.71
N GLN A 458 3.92 -15.08 -7.47
CA GLN A 458 4.57 -13.78 -7.64
C GLN A 458 4.61 -12.96 -6.36
N VAL A 459 3.55 -12.98 -5.53
CA VAL A 459 3.56 -12.36 -4.20
C VAL A 459 4.67 -12.98 -3.33
N LEU A 460 4.69 -14.30 -3.20
CA LEU A 460 5.66 -15.02 -2.36
C LEU A 460 7.13 -14.87 -2.83
N ALA A 461 7.32 -14.74 -4.15
CA ALA A 461 8.61 -14.50 -4.76
C ALA A 461 9.08 -13.04 -4.69
N THR A 462 8.25 -12.11 -4.21
CA THR A 462 8.59 -10.68 -4.20
C THR A 462 9.81 -10.40 -3.32
N HIS A 463 10.76 -9.65 -3.87
CA HIS A 463 11.94 -9.19 -3.13
C HIS A 463 11.58 -8.12 -2.11
N LEU A 464 12.27 -8.13 -0.97
CA LEU A 464 12.10 -7.09 0.03
C LEU A 464 12.69 -5.76 -0.48
N TYR A 465 11.88 -4.72 -0.40
CA TYR A 465 12.23 -3.33 -0.63
C TYR A 465 13.10 -2.74 0.51
N SER A 466 13.06 -3.31 1.71
CA SER A 466 13.95 -2.95 2.81
C SER A 466 14.23 -4.11 3.76
N ARG A 467 15.19 -3.92 4.66
CA ARG A 467 15.41 -4.85 5.77
C ARG A 467 14.11 -4.96 6.62
N PRO A 468 13.69 -6.16 7.03
CA PRO A 468 12.56 -6.34 7.93
C PRO A 468 12.74 -5.53 9.22
N GLY A 469 11.67 -4.86 9.65
CA GLY A 469 11.64 -3.96 10.80
C GLY A 469 12.26 -2.58 10.56
N ALA A 470 12.93 -2.32 9.43
CA ALA A 470 13.68 -1.06 9.27
C ALA A 470 12.81 0.17 9.05
N ARG A 471 11.65 0.02 8.38
CA ARG A 471 10.73 1.13 8.08
C ARG A 471 9.31 0.64 7.89
N TYR A 472 8.37 1.57 8.07
CA TYR A 472 6.97 1.38 7.70
C TYR A 472 6.78 1.55 6.19
N VAL A 473 6.07 0.60 5.58
CA VAL A 473 5.60 0.63 4.19
C VAL A 473 4.21 -0.03 4.17
N TYR A 474 3.17 0.77 3.98
CA TYR A 474 1.81 0.26 3.77
C TYR A 474 1.80 -0.67 2.56
N SER A 475 1.67 -1.98 2.82
CA SER A 475 1.95 -3.05 1.86
C SER A 475 0.76 -3.98 1.72
N ASP A 476 0.14 -3.93 0.54
CA ASP A 476 -0.94 -4.85 0.15
C ASP A 476 -0.42 -6.28 0.05
N LEU A 477 0.80 -6.46 -0.46
CA LEU A 477 1.47 -7.76 -0.52
C LEU A 477 1.67 -8.35 0.88
N GLY A 478 1.94 -7.52 1.89
CA GLY A 478 2.04 -7.97 3.27
C GLY A 478 0.73 -8.54 3.80
N ALA A 479 -0.39 -7.89 3.47
CA ALA A 479 -1.72 -8.40 3.81
C ALA A 479 -2.09 -9.67 3.02
N ASP A 480 -1.68 -9.78 1.75
CA ASP A 480 -1.86 -11.02 0.98
C ASP A 480 -1.11 -12.20 1.60
N VAL A 481 0.13 -11.97 2.05
CA VAL A 481 0.90 -12.99 2.78
C VAL A 481 0.20 -13.38 4.07
N LEU A 482 -0.41 -12.45 4.81
CA LEU A 482 -1.23 -12.78 5.98
C LEU A 482 -2.45 -13.64 5.60
N GLY A 483 -3.15 -13.31 4.52
CA GLY A 483 -4.23 -14.14 3.99
C GLY A 483 -3.76 -15.56 3.66
N PHE A 484 -2.60 -15.72 3.03
CA PHE A 484 -2.03 -17.04 2.77
C PHE A 484 -1.60 -17.79 4.05
N ILE A 485 -1.20 -17.09 5.11
CA ILE A 485 -0.93 -17.68 6.43
C ILE A 485 -2.21 -18.23 7.03
N VAL A 486 -3.32 -17.48 6.94
CA VAL A 486 -4.64 -17.97 7.38
C VAL A 486 -4.93 -19.30 6.71
N GLU A 487 -4.82 -19.37 5.38
CA GLU A 487 -5.10 -20.60 4.65
C GLU A 487 -4.18 -21.76 5.03
N ALA A 488 -2.89 -21.49 5.22
CA ALA A 488 -1.93 -22.52 5.59
C ALA A 488 -2.13 -23.02 7.03
N ALA A 489 -2.57 -22.16 7.94
CA ALA A 489 -2.75 -22.48 9.35
C ALA A 489 -4.12 -23.11 9.66
N SER A 490 -5.18 -22.74 8.92
CA SER A 490 -6.52 -23.31 9.09
C SER A 490 -6.79 -24.52 8.19
N GLY A 491 -6.21 -24.55 6.99
CA GLY A 491 -6.57 -25.50 5.93
C GLY A 491 -7.79 -25.06 5.09
N GLU A 492 -8.31 -23.86 5.33
CA GLU A 492 -9.48 -23.28 4.66
C GLU A 492 -9.09 -22.06 3.82
N THR A 493 -9.83 -21.74 2.77
CA THR A 493 -9.60 -20.48 2.03
C THR A 493 -9.97 -19.28 2.91
N LEU A 494 -9.34 -18.12 2.70
CA LEU A 494 -9.58 -16.93 3.55
C LEU A 494 -11.06 -16.56 3.64
N ASP A 495 -11.78 -16.59 2.51
CA ASP A 495 -13.21 -16.29 2.42
C ASP A 495 -14.07 -17.26 3.24
N ARG A 496 -13.82 -18.57 3.12
CA ARG A 496 -14.53 -19.58 3.92
C ARG A 496 -14.24 -19.45 5.40
N PHE A 497 -12.98 -19.20 5.75
CA PHE A 497 -12.59 -19.09 7.16
C PHE A 497 -13.31 -17.92 7.84
N VAL A 498 -13.33 -16.74 7.23
CA VAL A 498 -14.01 -15.59 7.87
C VAL A 498 -15.52 -15.72 7.83
N GLU A 499 -16.08 -16.35 6.80
CA GLU A 499 -17.51 -16.65 6.73
C GLU A 499 -17.93 -17.55 7.91
N GLU A 500 -17.28 -18.71 8.06
CA GLU A 500 -17.65 -19.75 9.02
C GLU A 500 -17.29 -19.38 10.47
N HIS A 501 -16.17 -18.68 10.69
CA HIS A 501 -15.65 -18.42 12.04
C HIS A 501 -15.86 -16.99 12.54
N VAL A 502 -16.33 -16.07 11.70
CA VAL A 502 -16.53 -14.66 12.09
C VAL A 502 -17.91 -14.16 11.67
N PHE A 503 -18.24 -14.16 10.38
CA PHE A 503 -19.43 -13.47 9.89
C PHE A 503 -20.73 -14.22 10.21
N GLN A 504 -20.82 -15.52 9.94
CA GLN A 504 -22.02 -16.30 10.28
C GLN A 504 -22.28 -16.35 11.79
N PRO A 505 -21.29 -16.61 12.67
CA PRO A 505 -21.51 -16.59 14.11
C PRO A 505 -21.98 -15.23 14.63
N LEU A 506 -21.55 -14.12 14.01
CA LEU A 506 -21.98 -12.77 14.37
C LEU A 506 -23.33 -12.37 13.76
N GLY A 507 -23.87 -13.15 12.82
CA GLY A 507 -25.08 -12.77 12.07
C GLY A 507 -24.84 -11.67 11.03
N MET A 508 -23.61 -11.55 10.51
CA MET A 508 -23.26 -10.60 9.44
C MET A 508 -23.59 -11.20 8.06
N HIS A 509 -24.89 -11.22 7.71
CA HIS A 509 -25.41 -11.98 6.57
C HIS A 509 -25.17 -11.35 5.20
N ASP A 510 -24.76 -10.09 5.14
CA ASP A 510 -24.50 -9.35 3.91
C ASP A 510 -23.01 -8.96 3.79
N THR A 511 -22.14 -9.72 4.47
CA THR A 511 -20.69 -9.54 4.46
C THR A 511 -20.00 -10.75 3.85
N GLU A 512 -19.52 -10.63 2.62
CA GLU A 512 -18.93 -11.75 1.90
C GLU A 512 -17.88 -11.31 0.88
N PHE A 513 -17.02 -12.25 0.49
CA PHE A 513 -16.19 -12.11 -0.71
C PHE A 513 -16.96 -12.62 -1.92
N ARG A 514 -16.81 -11.93 -3.07
CA ARG A 514 -17.41 -12.35 -4.36
C ARG A 514 -18.93 -12.55 -4.27
N PRO A 515 -19.69 -11.51 -3.87
CA PRO A 515 -21.12 -11.63 -3.67
C PRO A 515 -21.85 -12.15 -4.90
N ASP A 516 -22.93 -12.91 -4.68
CA ASP A 516 -23.75 -13.46 -5.76
C ASP A 516 -24.33 -12.33 -6.63
N ARG A 517 -24.40 -12.56 -7.95
CA ARG A 517 -25.02 -11.64 -8.92
C ARG A 517 -26.49 -11.35 -8.62
N ALA A 518 -27.18 -12.24 -7.91
CA ALA A 518 -28.54 -12.01 -7.41
C ALA A 518 -28.64 -10.79 -6.49
N LEU A 519 -27.52 -10.36 -5.89
CA LEU A 519 -27.42 -9.18 -5.04
C LEU A 519 -27.08 -7.90 -5.81
N ASP A 520 -26.90 -7.94 -7.14
CA ASP A 520 -26.46 -6.77 -7.92
C ASP A 520 -27.32 -5.53 -7.64
N ASP A 521 -28.66 -5.66 -7.51
CA ASP A 521 -29.58 -4.54 -7.21
C ASP A 521 -29.39 -3.91 -5.81
N ARG A 522 -28.69 -4.59 -4.91
CA ARG A 522 -28.32 -4.13 -3.58
C ARG A 522 -26.88 -3.60 -3.51
N ILE A 523 -26.05 -3.95 -4.49
CA ILE A 523 -24.62 -3.60 -4.49
C ILE A 523 -24.42 -2.24 -5.16
N ALA A 524 -23.81 -1.31 -4.42
CA ALA A 524 -23.39 -0.04 -4.98
C ALA A 524 -22.33 -0.29 -6.07
N PRO A 525 -22.53 0.17 -7.32
CA PRO A 525 -21.54 -0.03 -8.37
C PRO A 525 -20.27 0.74 -8.05
N THR A 526 -19.12 0.10 -8.22
CA THR A 526 -17.83 0.64 -7.82
C THR A 526 -17.19 1.46 -8.92
N ALA A 527 -17.35 1.08 -10.20
CA ALA A 527 -16.82 1.87 -11.30
C ALA A 527 -17.71 1.78 -12.55
N PRO A 528 -17.99 2.90 -13.25
CA PRO A 528 -18.71 2.86 -14.53
C PRO A 528 -17.87 2.26 -15.67
N TRP A 529 -16.55 2.19 -15.48
CA TRP A 529 -15.59 1.61 -16.40
C TRP A 529 -14.37 1.13 -15.61
N SER A 530 -13.79 0.00 -16.03
CA SER A 530 -12.58 -0.55 -15.42
C SER A 530 -11.54 -0.91 -16.47
N ARG A 531 -10.33 -1.22 -16.02
CA ARG A 531 -9.28 -1.78 -16.89
C ARG A 531 -9.68 -3.10 -17.54
N ARG A 532 -10.66 -3.81 -16.95
CA ARG A 532 -11.23 -5.05 -17.49
C ARG A 532 -12.17 -4.82 -18.68
N GLY A 533 -12.46 -3.55 -19.03
CA GLY A 533 -13.25 -3.20 -20.21
C GLY A 533 -14.76 -3.21 -19.99
N TYR A 534 -15.22 -3.30 -18.74
CA TYR A 534 -16.64 -3.28 -18.36
C TYR A 534 -16.86 -2.58 -17.00
N PRO A 535 -18.10 -2.15 -16.69
CA PRO A 535 -18.45 -1.56 -15.38
C PRO A 535 -18.34 -2.58 -14.24
N LEU A 536 -17.95 -2.12 -13.04
CA LEU A 536 -17.80 -2.97 -11.86
C LEU A 536 -18.95 -2.78 -10.88
N GLN A 537 -19.61 -3.88 -10.57
CA GLN A 537 -20.65 -4.04 -9.56
C GLN A 537 -20.59 -5.51 -9.11
N GLY A 538 -20.60 -5.75 -7.79
CA GLY A 538 -20.43 -7.09 -7.20
C GLY A 538 -19.07 -7.75 -7.45
N GLN A 539 -18.07 -6.98 -7.87
CA GLN A 539 -16.71 -7.48 -8.14
C GLN A 539 -15.70 -6.51 -7.55
N VAL A 540 -14.67 -7.05 -6.91
CA VAL A 540 -13.60 -6.27 -6.28
C VAL A 540 -13.03 -5.24 -7.26
N ASN A 541 -12.85 -4.00 -6.82
CA ASN A 541 -12.28 -2.93 -7.62
C ASN A 541 -10.80 -3.10 -7.89
N ASP A 542 -10.07 -3.60 -6.91
CA ASP A 542 -8.62 -3.77 -6.96
C ASP A 542 -8.22 -4.84 -7.99
N ASP A 543 -7.41 -4.46 -8.97
CA ASP A 543 -6.97 -5.34 -10.06
C ASP A 543 -6.05 -6.47 -9.54
N ASN A 544 -5.26 -6.25 -8.48
CA ASN A 544 -4.42 -7.30 -7.91
C ASN A 544 -5.23 -8.31 -7.11
N ALA A 545 -6.25 -7.85 -6.38
CA ALA A 545 -7.20 -8.75 -5.72
C ALA A 545 -7.97 -9.60 -6.75
N GLU A 546 -8.37 -8.99 -7.87
CA GLU A 546 -8.96 -9.73 -9.00
C GLU A 546 -7.98 -10.76 -9.58
N ALA A 547 -6.71 -10.39 -9.77
CA ALA A 547 -5.67 -11.32 -10.24
C ALA A 547 -5.40 -12.49 -9.28
N LEU A 548 -5.71 -12.32 -7.99
CA LEU A 548 -5.68 -13.35 -6.96
C LEU A 548 -6.99 -14.16 -6.88
N GLY A 549 -7.95 -13.92 -7.77
CA GLY A 549 -9.21 -14.65 -7.85
C GLY A 549 -10.37 -13.99 -7.09
N GLY A 550 -10.23 -12.72 -6.69
CA GLY A 550 -11.25 -11.94 -5.98
C GLY A 550 -11.25 -12.10 -4.46
N VAL A 551 -10.46 -13.04 -3.92
CA VAL A 551 -10.24 -13.24 -2.49
C VAL A 551 -8.78 -12.93 -2.20
N ALA A 552 -8.51 -11.76 -1.63
CA ALA A 552 -7.16 -11.32 -1.32
C ALA A 552 -7.09 -10.72 0.08
N GLY A 553 -5.93 -10.86 0.74
CA GLY A 553 -5.78 -10.41 2.12
C GLY A 553 -5.89 -8.88 2.25
N HIS A 554 -5.69 -8.15 1.15
CA HIS A 554 -5.69 -6.69 1.14
C HIS A 554 -7.01 -6.04 0.68
N ALA A 555 -7.87 -6.75 -0.07
CA ALA A 555 -9.12 -6.25 -0.66
C ALA A 555 -10.02 -7.41 -1.16
N GLY A 556 -11.30 -7.13 -1.41
CA GLY A 556 -12.25 -8.09 -2.00
C GLY A 556 -13.51 -8.35 -1.18
N LEU A 557 -13.55 -7.89 0.07
CA LEU A 557 -14.71 -8.01 0.93
C LEU A 557 -15.79 -6.97 0.57
N PHE A 558 -17.04 -7.38 0.63
CA PHE A 558 -18.23 -6.55 0.49
C PHE A 558 -19.02 -6.58 1.79
N SER A 559 -19.69 -5.48 2.17
CA SER A 559 -20.53 -5.45 3.38
C SER A 559 -21.54 -4.30 3.37
N THR A 560 -22.51 -4.35 4.28
CA THR A 560 -23.42 -3.27 4.65
C THR A 560 -22.86 -2.47 5.84
N ALA A 561 -23.43 -1.29 6.12
CA ALA A 561 -23.01 -0.54 7.29
C ALA A 561 -23.48 -1.20 8.60
N SER A 562 -24.66 -1.83 8.57
CA SER A 562 -25.25 -2.52 9.72
C SER A 562 -24.46 -3.78 10.13
N ASP A 563 -23.96 -4.57 9.17
CA ASP A 563 -23.08 -5.70 9.48
C ASP A 563 -21.76 -5.23 10.09
N LEU A 564 -21.14 -4.19 9.51
CA LEU A 564 -19.92 -3.63 10.07
C LEU A 564 -20.15 -3.02 11.46
N ALA A 565 -21.36 -2.57 11.79
CA ALA A 565 -21.70 -2.09 13.12
C ALA A 565 -21.70 -3.23 14.14
N ILE A 566 -22.19 -4.42 13.78
CA ILE A 566 -22.07 -5.64 14.61
C ILE A 566 -20.60 -5.96 14.87
N PHE A 567 -19.78 -5.98 13.81
CA PHE A 567 -18.34 -6.21 13.94
C PHE A 567 -17.67 -5.15 14.84
N ALA A 568 -17.99 -3.88 14.65
CA ALA A 568 -17.43 -2.78 15.43
C ALA A 568 -17.81 -2.92 16.91
N GLN A 569 -19.06 -3.28 17.20
CA GLN A 569 -19.54 -3.49 18.56
C GLN A 569 -18.92 -4.75 19.20
N MET A 570 -18.69 -5.83 18.43
CA MET A 570 -17.94 -7.01 18.89
C MET A 570 -16.52 -6.63 19.33
N MET A 571 -15.83 -5.81 18.53
CA MET A 571 -14.50 -5.31 18.86
C MET A 571 -14.53 -4.40 20.10
N LEU A 572 -15.51 -3.49 20.19
CA LEU A 572 -15.69 -2.57 21.33
C LEU A 572 -15.99 -3.31 22.64
N ASN A 573 -16.67 -4.46 22.55
CA ASN A 573 -16.99 -5.35 23.67
C ASN A 573 -15.87 -6.34 24.05
N GLY A 574 -14.65 -6.17 23.52
CA GLY A 574 -13.53 -7.07 23.84
C GLY A 574 -13.70 -8.47 23.24
N GLY A 575 -14.22 -8.54 22.00
CA GLY A 575 -14.22 -9.76 21.20
C GLY A 575 -15.52 -10.57 21.25
N GLU A 576 -16.59 -10.01 21.80
CA GLU A 576 -17.87 -10.69 22.02
C GLU A 576 -19.05 -9.80 21.63
N TYR A 577 -20.01 -10.34 20.89
CA TYR A 577 -21.28 -9.67 20.60
C TYR A 577 -22.42 -10.66 20.78
N ASP A 578 -23.48 -10.23 21.46
CA ASP A 578 -24.68 -11.03 21.66
C ASP A 578 -24.44 -12.47 22.17
N GLY A 579 -23.53 -12.59 23.15
CA GLY A 579 -23.12 -13.88 23.73
C GLY A 579 -22.21 -14.73 22.85
N VAL A 580 -21.91 -14.31 21.62
CA VAL A 580 -20.97 -14.98 20.71
C VAL A 580 -19.58 -14.35 20.84
N ARG A 581 -18.62 -15.14 21.32
CA ARG A 581 -17.21 -14.74 21.43
C ARG A 581 -16.43 -15.21 20.21
N ILE A 582 -15.86 -14.25 19.48
CA ILE A 582 -14.98 -14.52 18.33
C ILE A 582 -13.51 -14.58 18.77
N VAL A 583 -13.10 -13.67 19.66
CA VAL A 583 -11.73 -13.56 20.16
C VAL A 583 -11.73 -13.18 21.64
N ALA A 584 -10.62 -13.45 22.33
CA ALA A 584 -10.42 -13.04 23.70
C ALA A 584 -10.24 -11.51 23.79
N ASP A 585 -10.72 -10.92 24.90
CA ASP A 585 -10.52 -9.50 25.20
C ASP A 585 -9.02 -9.11 25.21
N SER A 586 -8.17 -9.98 25.77
CA SER A 586 -6.72 -9.79 25.74
C SER A 586 -6.13 -9.71 24.33
N THR A 587 -6.78 -10.35 23.36
CA THR A 587 -6.36 -10.37 21.97
C THR A 587 -6.84 -9.14 21.23
N VAL A 588 -8.08 -8.70 21.46
CA VAL A 588 -8.53 -7.38 21.01
C VAL A 588 -7.57 -6.30 21.50
N LYS A 589 -7.35 -6.22 22.82
CA LYS A 589 -6.43 -5.25 23.42
C LYS A 589 -5.03 -5.31 22.80
N ARG A 590 -4.48 -6.51 22.61
CA ARG A 590 -3.15 -6.69 22.00
C ARG A 590 -3.09 -6.20 20.56
N PHE A 591 -4.14 -6.41 19.77
CA PHE A 591 -4.15 -6.05 18.36
C PHE A 591 -4.49 -4.59 18.09
N THR A 592 -5.15 -3.92 19.05
CA THR A 592 -5.54 -2.51 18.94
C THR A 592 -4.58 -1.55 19.67
N THR A 593 -3.68 -2.07 20.51
CA THR A 593 -2.65 -1.24 21.16
C THR A 593 -1.62 -0.75 20.15
N ARG A 594 -1.40 0.58 20.13
CA ARG A 594 -0.37 1.23 19.30
C ARG A 594 1.02 0.65 19.58
N ALA A 595 1.73 0.25 18.52
CA ALA A 595 3.08 -0.27 18.64
C ALA A 595 4.09 0.90 18.77
N PRO A 596 4.95 0.93 19.82
CA PRO A 596 5.87 2.05 20.09
C PRO A 596 6.81 2.41 18.93
N HIS A 597 7.08 1.45 18.05
CA HIS A 597 8.06 1.57 16.97
C HIS A 597 7.42 1.64 15.57
N ALA A 598 6.09 1.63 15.47
CA ALA A 598 5.38 1.54 14.20
C ALA A 598 4.57 2.81 13.85
N GLY A 599 4.98 3.98 14.37
CA GLY A 599 4.30 5.24 14.09
C GLY A 599 2.88 5.22 14.67
N THR A 600 1.87 5.33 13.81
CA THR A 600 0.43 5.28 14.17
C THR A 600 -0.14 3.86 14.18
N ARG A 601 0.67 2.82 13.94
CA ARG A 601 0.12 1.48 13.72
C ARG A 601 -0.05 0.68 15.00
N ALA A 602 -1.15 -0.07 15.06
CA ALA A 602 -1.30 -1.25 15.88
C ALA A 602 -1.18 -2.51 14.98
N LEU A 603 -1.50 -3.71 15.49
CA LEU A 603 -1.39 -4.94 14.70
C LEU A 603 -2.56 -5.03 13.72
N GLY A 604 -2.30 -4.78 12.43
CA GLY A 604 -3.32 -4.77 11.37
C GLY A 604 -4.13 -3.46 11.31
N TRP A 605 -4.29 -2.78 12.44
CA TRP A 605 -5.04 -1.53 12.58
C TRP A 605 -4.17 -0.26 12.49
N ASP A 606 -4.79 0.85 12.11
CA ASP A 606 -4.26 2.19 12.38
C ASP A 606 -4.76 2.69 13.74
N THR A 607 -4.06 3.65 14.33
CA THR A 607 -4.47 4.37 15.55
C THR A 607 -4.54 5.86 15.25
N CYS A 608 -5.42 6.57 15.95
CA CYS A 608 -5.65 7.97 15.66
C CYS A 608 -4.46 8.84 16.11
N ASP A 609 -4.02 9.75 15.24
CA ASP A 609 -2.99 10.74 15.53
C ASP A 609 -3.35 12.16 15.04
N GLY A 610 -4.63 12.40 14.74
CA GLY A 610 -5.10 13.68 14.19
C GLY A 610 -5.09 13.74 12.66
N GLU A 611 -4.67 12.67 11.97
CA GLU A 611 -4.72 12.57 10.50
C GLU A 611 -5.40 11.26 10.05
N GLY A 612 -5.52 11.00 8.74
CA GLY A 612 -5.88 9.65 8.26
C GLY A 612 -7.35 9.21 8.37
N GLY A 613 -8.27 10.11 8.72
CA GLY A 613 -9.73 9.87 8.68
C GLY A 613 -10.40 9.65 10.03
N CYS A 614 -9.67 9.69 11.14
CA CYS A 614 -10.22 9.70 12.50
C CYS A 614 -10.57 11.11 13.02
N GLY A 615 -10.24 12.15 12.26
CA GLY A 615 -10.42 13.53 12.70
C GLY A 615 -9.40 13.95 13.76
N ASP A 616 -9.68 15.08 14.42
CA ASP A 616 -8.83 15.70 15.44
C ASP A 616 -9.26 15.35 16.88
N TYR A 617 -10.48 14.83 17.09
CA TYR A 617 -11.04 14.66 18.44
C TYR A 617 -11.10 13.22 18.98
N MET A 618 -10.89 12.20 18.15
CA MET A 618 -10.85 10.82 18.64
C MET A 618 -9.71 10.60 19.65
N GLY A 619 -9.95 9.73 20.64
CA GLY A 619 -8.99 9.42 21.69
C GLY A 619 -7.68 8.78 21.18
N ALA A 620 -6.64 8.81 22.01
CA ALA A 620 -5.35 8.21 21.68
C ALA A 620 -5.41 6.68 21.52
N ASP A 621 -6.37 6.04 22.18
CA ASP A 621 -6.63 4.60 22.10
C ASP A 621 -7.64 4.25 21.00
N ALA A 622 -8.12 5.25 20.23
CA ALA A 622 -8.98 5.01 19.08
C ALA A 622 -8.19 4.35 17.94
N TYR A 623 -8.83 3.39 17.28
CA TYR A 623 -8.24 2.61 16.20
C TYR A 623 -9.22 2.43 15.04
N GLY A 624 -8.68 2.23 13.84
CA GLY A 624 -9.51 2.17 12.66
C GLY A 624 -8.75 1.90 11.37
N HIS A 625 -9.47 2.06 10.26
CA HIS A 625 -8.90 1.89 8.93
C HIS A 625 -9.74 2.62 7.88
N THR A 626 -9.15 2.91 6.72
CA THR A 626 -9.86 3.47 5.56
C THR A 626 -9.72 2.58 4.32
N GLY A 627 -10.65 2.72 3.37
CA GLY A 627 -10.66 1.99 2.10
C GLY A 627 -10.56 2.90 0.87
N PHE A 628 -9.95 2.37 -0.19
CA PHE A 628 -9.81 3.07 -1.48
C PHE A 628 -11.12 3.26 -2.24
N THR A 629 -12.22 2.64 -1.85
CA THR A 629 -13.55 2.94 -2.41
C THR A 629 -14.23 4.12 -1.73
N GLY A 630 -13.62 4.65 -0.66
CA GLY A 630 -14.17 5.75 0.13
C GLY A 630 -14.81 5.31 1.44
N THR A 631 -14.58 4.06 1.85
CA THR A 631 -15.07 3.46 3.10
C THR A 631 -14.17 3.78 4.31
N SER A 632 -14.68 3.79 5.53
CA SER A 632 -13.90 3.89 6.76
C SER A 632 -14.65 3.32 7.96
N ILE A 633 -13.89 2.83 8.93
CA ILE A 633 -14.35 2.43 10.26
C ILE A 633 -13.36 2.93 11.30
N TRP A 634 -13.88 3.54 12.37
CA TRP A 634 -13.10 3.99 13.52
C TRP A 634 -13.83 3.67 14.80
N ILE A 635 -13.11 3.19 15.80
CA ILE A 635 -13.63 2.71 17.08
C ILE A 635 -12.88 3.44 18.19
N ASP A 636 -13.62 4.13 19.07
CA ASP A 636 -13.09 4.84 20.24
C ASP A 636 -13.58 4.11 21.50
N PRO A 637 -12.73 3.24 22.10
CA PRO A 637 -13.12 2.46 23.27
C PRO A 637 -13.34 3.33 24.51
N ASP A 638 -12.64 4.47 24.64
CA ASP A 638 -12.78 5.37 25.79
C ASP A 638 -14.17 6.01 25.82
N ARG A 639 -14.72 6.31 24.64
CA ARG A 639 -16.07 6.87 24.48
C ARG A 639 -17.16 5.82 24.28
N GLN A 640 -16.79 4.54 24.27
CA GLN A 640 -17.67 3.41 23.96
C GLN A 640 -18.46 3.63 22.67
N MET A 641 -17.80 4.12 21.62
CA MET A 641 -18.43 4.46 20.35
C MET A 641 -17.64 4.00 19.13
N PHE A 642 -18.29 4.00 17.97
CA PHE A 642 -17.65 3.80 16.67
C PHE A 642 -18.37 4.58 15.57
N VAL A 643 -17.66 4.81 14.47
CA VAL A 643 -18.12 5.57 13.31
C VAL A 643 -17.77 4.80 12.04
N ILE A 644 -18.77 4.57 11.19
CA ILE A 644 -18.66 3.87 9.91
C ILE A 644 -19.17 4.79 8.81
N LEU A 645 -18.41 4.87 7.72
CA LEU A 645 -18.82 5.54 6.47
C LEU A 645 -18.54 4.60 5.31
N LEU A 646 -19.55 4.21 4.56
CA LEU A 646 -19.40 3.44 3.33
C LEU A 646 -19.81 4.27 2.12
N THR A 647 -18.94 4.32 1.10
CA THR A 647 -19.22 5.04 -0.14
C THR A 647 -18.65 4.27 -1.33
N ASN A 648 -19.12 4.61 -2.53
CA ASN A 648 -18.53 4.19 -3.80
C ASN A 648 -17.87 5.38 -4.51
N ARG A 649 -17.00 6.12 -3.81
CA ARG A 649 -16.34 7.35 -4.29
C ARG A 649 -15.54 7.19 -5.59
N VAL A 650 -15.12 5.97 -5.91
CA VAL A 650 -14.48 5.65 -7.20
C VAL A 650 -15.46 5.67 -8.39
N TYR A 651 -16.76 5.66 -8.15
CA TYR A 651 -17.80 5.68 -9.17
C TYR A 651 -17.99 7.08 -9.78
N ASP A 652 -17.23 7.38 -10.82
CA ASP A 652 -17.30 8.62 -11.61
C ASP A 652 -17.36 9.92 -10.78
N PRO A 653 -16.40 10.17 -9.85
CA PRO A 653 -16.46 11.39 -9.05
C PRO A 653 -16.52 12.64 -9.94
N HIS A 654 -17.50 13.51 -9.70
CA HIS A 654 -17.70 14.76 -10.43
C HIS A 654 -16.77 15.91 -9.96
N ILE A 655 -15.80 15.60 -9.11
CA ILE A 655 -14.76 16.52 -8.63
C ILE A 655 -13.37 15.99 -8.94
N ARG A 656 -12.40 16.90 -9.12
CA ARG A 656 -11.03 16.53 -9.49
C ARG A 656 -10.27 15.83 -8.38
N HIS A 657 -10.53 16.23 -7.14
CA HIS A 657 -9.80 15.73 -5.97
C HIS A 657 -10.74 15.02 -4.99
N SER A 658 -11.45 14.00 -5.47
CA SER A 658 -12.40 13.22 -4.66
C SER A 658 -11.74 12.52 -3.47
N MET A 659 -10.45 12.18 -3.56
CA MET A 659 -9.65 11.67 -2.44
C MET A 659 -9.52 12.69 -1.29
N LYS A 660 -9.33 13.98 -1.61
CA LYS A 660 -9.30 15.04 -0.59
C LYS A 660 -10.68 15.24 0.03
N ALA A 661 -11.71 15.24 -0.81
CA ALA A 661 -13.07 15.42 -0.34
C ALA A 661 -13.53 14.28 0.59
N ILE A 662 -13.26 13.02 0.24
CA ILE A 662 -13.60 11.90 1.12
C ILE A 662 -12.78 11.92 2.41
N ALA A 663 -11.52 12.38 2.37
CA ALA A 663 -10.73 12.54 3.59
C ALA A 663 -11.34 13.58 4.54
N ASP A 664 -11.79 14.71 4.00
CA ASP A 664 -12.48 15.75 4.79
C ASP A 664 -13.81 15.27 5.34
N VAL A 665 -14.61 14.55 4.54
CA VAL A 665 -15.89 13.97 4.99
C VAL A 665 -15.65 12.99 6.14
N ARG A 666 -14.66 12.09 6.02
CA ARG A 666 -14.33 11.13 7.09
C ARG A 666 -13.92 11.83 8.38
N ALA A 667 -13.02 12.82 8.27
CA ALA A 667 -12.52 13.55 9.43
C ALA A 667 -13.63 14.36 10.12
N ASP A 668 -14.43 15.11 9.36
CA ASP A 668 -15.55 15.88 9.93
C ASP A 668 -16.64 14.97 10.52
N LEU A 669 -16.92 13.83 9.88
CA LEU A 669 -17.85 12.83 10.41
C LEU A 669 -17.37 12.30 11.76
N ALA A 670 -16.11 11.89 11.86
CA ALA A 670 -15.52 11.39 13.10
C ALA A 670 -15.53 12.47 14.20
N ASP A 671 -15.11 13.68 13.87
CA ASP A 671 -15.08 14.82 14.79
C ASP A 671 -16.47 15.20 15.29
N ALA A 672 -17.46 15.32 14.41
CA ALA A 672 -18.83 15.62 14.80
C ALA A 672 -19.45 14.52 15.66
N SER A 673 -19.10 13.26 15.40
CA SER A 673 -19.53 12.12 16.23
C SER A 673 -18.92 12.17 17.63
N VAL A 674 -17.64 12.55 17.76
CA VAL A 674 -17.00 12.70 19.07
C VAL A 674 -17.52 13.92 19.81
N LEU A 675 -17.65 15.05 19.12
CA LEU A 675 -18.13 16.31 19.70
C LEU A 675 -19.59 16.24 20.13
N SER A 676 -20.38 15.31 19.61
CA SER A 676 -21.76 15.11 20.09
C SER A 676 -21.83 14.39 21.43
N VAL A 677 -20.76 13.76 21.91
CA VAL A 677 -20.73 13.13 23.24
C VAL A 677 -20.69 14.20 24.33
N ASP A 678 -21.77 14.30 25.12
CA ASP A 678 -21.97 15.36 26.11
C ASP A 678 -21.73 14.91 27.57
N ASP A 679 -21.43 13.63 27.81
CA ASP A 679 -21.34 13.03 29.14
C ASP A 679 -19.93 13.01 29.74
N ALA A 680 -19.09 14.00 29.41
CA ALA A 680 -17.69 14.05 29.81
C ALA A 680 -17.48 13.90 31.33
N ALA A 681 -16.99 12.73 31.75
CA ALA A 681 -16.46 12.48 33.09
C ALA A 681 -15.09 13.16 33.30
N ASP A 682 -14.34 13.43 32.23
CA ASP A 682 -12.93 13.81 32.31
C ASP A 682 -12.61 15.05 31.46
N GLY A 683 -12.58 16.23 32.08
CA GLY A 683 -11.73 17.35 31.65
C GLY A 683 -12.20 18.23 30.48
N GLY A 684 -13.18 19.10 30.72
CA GLY A 684 -13.47 20.27 29.89
C GLY A 684 -14.26 19.98 28.61
N ALA A 685 -15.26 20.82 28.31
CA ALA A 685 -16.03 20.69 27.07
C ALA A 685 -15.07 20.82 25.87
N LEU A 686 -15.01 19.79 25.03
CA LEU A 686 -14.30 19.86 23.76
C LEU A 686 -14.92 20.99 22.93
N VAL A 687 -14.06 21.88 22.44
CA VAL A 687 -14.51 23.06 21.68
C VAL A 687 -14.61 22.67 20.21
N ALA A 688 -15.81 22.79 19.65
CA ALA A 688 -16.03 22.56 18.23
C ALA A 688 -15.17 23.50 17.36
N PRO A 689 -14.73 23.06 16.17
CA PRO A 689 -13.97 23.94 15.27
C PRO A 689 -14.85 25.10 14.79
N THR A 690 -14.23 26.24 14.47
CA THR A 690 -14.97 27.42 13.95
C THR A 690 -15.60 27.18 12.58
N SER A 691 -15.11 26.19 11.83
CA SER A 691 -15.70 25.72 10.58
C SER A 691 -15.26 24.28 10.32
N TRP A 692 -16.08 23.55 9.57
CA TRP A 692 -15.80 22.18 9.16
C TRP A 692 -14.90 22.12 7.92
N ARG A 693 -14.12 21.04 7.74
CA ARG A 693 -13.25 20.87 6.54
C ARG A 693 -14.08 20.85 5.26
N THR A 694 -15.23 20.18 5.31
CA THR A 694 -16.25 20.06 4.26
C THR A 694 -16.98 21.37 3.96
N GLU A 695 -17.02 22.33 4.88
CA GLU A 695 -17.52 23.69 4.60
C GLU A 695 -16.51 24.50 3.81
N ARG A 696 -15.24 24.41 4.19
CA ARG A 696 -14.16 25.13 3.50
C ARG A 696 -13.88 24.56 2.11
N GLN A 697 -14.10 23.26 1.90
CA GLN A 697 -13.88 22.52 0.63
C GLN A 697 -12.49 22.76 0.01
N LEU A 698 -11.49 22.99 0.86
CA LEU A 698 -10.15 23.34 0.41
C LEU A 698 -9.54 22.17 -0.37
N GLY A 699 -9.22 22.45 -1.64
CA GLY A 699 -8.60 21.49 -2.52
C GLY A 699 -9.56 20.49 -3.18
N TRP A 700 -10.89 20.65 -3.07
CA TRP A 700 -11.85 19.74 -3.74
C TRP A 700 -11.91 19.96 -5.26
N ASN A 701 -11.72 21.21 -5.69
CA ASN A 701 -11.81 21.74 -7.06
C ASN A 701 -12.93 21.10 -7.91
N ARG A 702 -14.14 21.68 -7.83
CA ARG A 702 -15.31 21.32 -8.65
C ARG A 702 -14.93 21.30 -10.13
N VAL A 703 -15.33 20.24 -10.84
CA VAL A 703 -15.28 20.25 -12.30
C VAL A 703 -16.35 21.25 -12.76
N VAL A 704 -15.95 22.44 -13.23
CA VAL A 704 -16.81 23.23 -14.10
C VAL A 704 -17.01 22.40 -15.36
N ARG A 705 -18.08 21.60 -15.41
CA ARG A 705 -18.46 20.89 -16.63
C ARG A 705 -18.67 21.95 -17.72
N ARG A 706 -17.69 22.10 -18.62
CA ARG A 706 -17.91 22.68 -19.95
C ARG A 706 -18.77 21.69 -20.74
N TRP A 707 -20.03 21.53 -20.34
CA TRP A 707 -21.01 20.83 -21.16
C TRP A 707 -21.58 21.86 -22.16
N HIS A 708 -21.42 21.57 -23.45
CA HIS A 708 -22.14 22.15 -24.61
C HIS A 708 -21.65 23.45 -25.29
N HIS A 709 -20.40 23.48 -25.78
CA HIS A 709 -20.05 24.35 -26.93
C HIS A 709 -19.87 23.62 -28.27
N ARG A 710 -20.02 22.28 -28.33
CA ARG A 710 -20.00 21.53 -29.60
C ARG A 710 -21.35 21.39 -30.31
N VAL A 711 -22.47 21.63 -29.63
CA VAL A 711 -23.81 21.57 -30.27
C VAL A 711 -24.23 22.93 -30.84
N VAL A 712 -23.84 24.04 -30.22
CA VAL A 712 -24.18 25.39 -30.72
C VAL A 712 -23.42 25.76 -32.00
N ARG A 713 -22.20 25.24 -32.21
CA ARG A 713 -21.46 25.47 -33.46
C ARG A 713 -22.00 24.70 -34.66
N LYS A 714 -22.60 23.51 -34.46
CA LYS A 714 -23.26 22.77 -35.55
C LYS A 714 -24.61 23.41 -35.93
N ALA A 715 -25.38 23.93 -34.97
CA ALA A 715 -26.62 24.64 -35.25
C ALA A 715 -26.39 25.99 -35.97
N ALA A 716 -25.34 26.73 -35.60
CA ALA A 716 -24.97 27.98 -36.25
C ALA A 716 -24.42 27.79 -37.69
N SER A 717 -23.73 26.67 -37.95
CA SER A 717 -23.21 26.36 -39.29
C SER A 717 -24.31 25.82 -40.23
N ALA A 718 -25.32 25.11 -39.70
CA ALA A 718 -26.46 24.63 -40.48
C ALA A 718 -27.42 25.77 -40.89
N LYS A 719 -27.62 26.79 -40.03
CA LYS A 719 -28.43 27.97 -40.39
C LYS A 719 -27.77 28.91 -41.42
N LYS A 720 -26.45 28.81 -41.62
CA LYS A 720 -25.74 29.60 -42.66
C LYS A 720 -25.78 28.95 -44.05
N ALA A 721 -26.14 27.68 -44.15
CA ALA A 721 -26.20 26.94 -45.42
C ALA A 721 -27.59 26.97 -46.10
N ALA A 722 -28.62 27.47 -45.42
CA ALA A 722 -29.98 27.59 -45.95
C ALA A 722 -30.35 29.07 -46.19
N LYS A 723 -29.72 29.70 -47.19
CA LYS A 723 -30.26 30.92 -47.83
C LYS A 723 -30.51 30.59 -49.32
N PRO A 724 -31.69 30.88 -49.88
CA PRO A 724 -31.98 30.55 -51.27
C PRO A 724 -31.17 31.44 -52.21
N ARG A 725 -30.53 30.85 -53.23
CA ARG A 725 -29.97 31.59 -54.37
C ARG A 725 -31.12 32.19 -55.19
N ALA A 726 -31.30 33.51 -55.10
CA ALA A 726 -32.14 34.25 -56.04
C ALA A 726 -31.48 34.27 -57.42
N ARG A 727 -32.17 33.72 -58.43
CA ARG A 727 -31.83 33.82 -59.85
C ARG A 727 -32.09 35.26 -60.32
N ALA A 728 -31.05 35.95 -60.79
CA ALA A 728 -31.20 37.19 -61.57
C ALA A 728 -31.50 36.82 -63.04
N LYS A 729 -32.71 37.12 -63.51
CA LYS A 729 -33.04 37.23 -64.94
C LYS A 729 -32.37 38.51 -65.47
N LYS A 730 -31.54 38.40 -66.50
CA LYS A 730 -31.24 39.50 -67.42
C LYS A 730 -32.13 39.31 -68.65
N SER A 731 -33.04 40.27 -68.88
CA SER A 731 -33.71 40.48 -70.17
C SER A 731 -33.01 41.65 -70.88
N GLY A 732 -32.63 41.44 -72.13
CA GLY A 732 -32.25 42.48 -73.08
C GLY A 732 -32.82 42.10 -74.44
N ALA A 733 -33.44 43.09 -75.08
CA ALA A 733 -34.27 43.05 -76.30
C ALA A 733 -35.71 42.54 -76.09
#